data_AF-A0A956XZJ7-F1
#
_entry.id   AF-A0A956XZJ7-F1
#
_cell.length_a   1.000
_cell.length_b   1.000
_cell.length_c   1.000
_cell.angle_alpha   90.00
_cell.angle_beta   90.00
_cell.angle_gamma   90.00
#
_symmetry.space_group_name_H-M   'P 1'
#
loop_
_entity.id
_entity.type
_entity.pdbx_description
1 polymer ?
#
loop_
_entity_poly.entity_id
_entity_poly.type
_entity_poly.pdbx_seq_one_letter_code
_entity_poly.pdbx_strand_id
1 'polypeptide(L)'
;MTQNQEQDMVENMAKKNDPMETKTLNISQPNLVYRLKHMLLGLLPAILLILGLVPVSTGTVQAQYDITIDDGDTYTLIDTINNLQSTTDCSTTVYITLASDGIYYFDSSVSPVVFFGPSAMEVTCPVVINGSNSVLIREGSAAPFRFFGVNATSANGSLEMYDLMMRGGEVDSVGGGAIFTFSGDVILENVYMLDNIVNSSSGAQTFGGAVYSYQGLLDFTDSVIANNRNESTTAADGGAIGLLSNNATPSVLSNVIMVNNEAPRLGGAIFSEGRFDIFSSIFINNVAPSTGAIYASGSFVTNVNDSCFEDNLTHAYYAASTVSHDITNNWWGDATGPGGDASGSGDSIHNVASLTYQPFTTTRPGICNYESAISSTVDTDADGLDDATEIVIYGCDPDNSDTNGNGTSDGDDPTDCQVTAPDADGDGLSDDIEASLGTDPNNPDSDYDNLTDGEEINGFLAGNGITYFSNPLEPYTDSDDLDDYDEVMGYTNSEGNHYYSDPSLEDTDFDQLWDDEERYNNTNPDSDDTDSDQVSDYDEVMGFYSYEMDTYFYSDPLQQNSDADGWDDYEEFTNGTNPEYEDTDGDSLNDDIEGNGITVGDGQTYYPSPLDEDTDDDGLWDDEEIAGYEYEPGNYYYPDPTQADADGDNLNDSVEYEYGTNPFSDDTDGDQLNDFVEIDGYEFEPGHYFTSDPTKLDTDEDTLDDYDEVTGYVNSEGNQYYSDPQQINSDSDSLDDSQERDNNTDPRNPDTDGDGLRDDDEVSHGSNPVIVDDPDYDSDGLDNADEYAEGTNPYIDDTDTDGLLDGAEVHGYEYKPGNFFTSDPTEIHSDSDGLTDYEEVIGYDNSLGDHY
;
A
#
# COMPACT_ATOMS: atom_id res chain seq x y z
N MET A 1 -3.89 -33.20 23.37
CA MET A 1 -3.12 -32.51 24.43
C MET A 1 -2.79 -31.12 23.91
N THR A 2 -2.44 -30.15 24.76
CA THR A 2 -1.96 -28.84 24.25
C THR A 2 -0.47 -28.92 23.89
N GLN A 3 -0.03 -28.13 22.91
CA GLN A 3 1.31 -28.16 22.28
C GLN A 3 2.47 -28.10 23.30
N ASN A 4 2.29 -27.38 24.41
CA ASN A 4 3.29 -27.28 25.49
C ASN A 4 3.46 -28.56 26.33
N GLN A 5 2.55 -29.54 26.22
CA GLN A 5 2.67 -30.83 26.92
C GLN A 5 3.41 -31.90 26.08
N GLU A 6 3.57 -31.68 24.77
CA GLU A 6 4.25 -32.61 23.87
C GLU A 6 5.77 -32.38 23.87
N GLN A 7 6.23 -31.12 23.95
CA GLN A 7 7.65 -30.79 24.07
C GLN A 7 8.29 -31.31 25.37
N ASP A 8 7.56 -31.22 26.49
CA ASP A 8 8.00 -31.70 27.82
C ASP A 8 8.12 -33.24 27.89
N MET A 9 7.38 -33.97 27.05
CA MET A 9 7.45 -35.44 26.98
C MET A 9 8.64 -35.92 26.16
N VAL A 10 8.98 -35.22 25.07
CA VAL A 10 10.12 -35.55 24.21
C VAL A 10 11.44 -35.29 24.95
N GLU A 11 11.57 -34.18 25.69
CA GLU A 11 12.78 -33.91 26.48
C GLU A 11 12.99 -34.90 27.65
N ASN A 12 11.91 -35.42 28.23
CA ASN A 12 12.00 -36.39 29.32
C ASN A 12 12.31 -37.83 28.85
N MET A 13 12.08 -38.17 27.57
CA MET A 13 12.41 -39.48 27.01
C MET A 13 13.91 -39.69 26.74
N ALA A 14 14.69 -38.61 26.58
CA ALA A 14 16.12 -38.70 26.26
C ALA A 14 17.04 -39.02 27.47
N LYS A 15 16.52 -39.11 28.71
CA LYS A 15 17.38 -39.10 29.92
C LYS A 15 17.31 -40.27 30.92
N LYS A 16 16.66 -41.42 30.66
CA LYS A 16 16.72 -42.54 31.63
C LYS A 16 16.66 -43.95 31.03
N ASN A 17 17.75 -44.68 31.20
CA ASN A 17 17.86 -46.14 31.03
C ASN A 17 17.20 -46.87 32.23
N ASP A 18 15.90 -47.13 32.19
CA ASP A 18 15.24 -48.12 33.06
C ASP A 18 14.11 -48.86 32.31
N PRO A 19 13.86 -50.15 32.57
CA PRO A 19 12.95 -50.99 31.79
C PRO A 19 11.47 -50.67 32.08
N MET A 20 10.69 -50.42 31.02
CA MET A 20 9.27 -50.04 31.07
C MET A 20 8.34 -51.16 31.56
N GLU A 21 7.50 -50.85 32.54
CA GLU A 21 6.23 -51.52 32.80
C GLU A 21 5.23 -51.20 31.68
N THR A 22 4.61 -52.22 31.09
CA THR A 22 3.57 -52.10 30.06
C THR A 22 2.29 -51.53 30.63
N LYS A 23 1.93 -50.29 30.26
CA LYS A 23 0.57 -49.75 30.39
C LYS A 23 -0.12 -49.79 29.02
N THR A 24 -1.28 -50.44 28.97
CA THR A 24 -2.13 -50.53 27.78
C THR A 24 -2.86 -49.19 27.55
N LEU A 25 -2.68 -48.60 26.36
CA LEU A 25 -3.50 -47.47 25.89
C LEU A 25 -4.75 -48.03 25.19
N ASN A 26 -5.92 -47.48 25.49
CA ASN A 26 -7.19 -47.86 24.85
C ASN A 26 -7.68 -46.63 24.06
N ILE A 27 -7.56 -46.67 22.73
CA ILE A 27 -7.93 -45.57 21.82
C ILE A 27 -9.13 -46.03 20.98
N SER A 28 -10.18 -45.22 20.93
CA SER A 28 -11.46 -45.57 20.30
C SER A 28 -11.75 -44.79 19.00
N GLN A 29 -10.71 -44.33 18.28
CA GLN A 29 -10.87 -43.67 16.97
C GLN A 29 -9.83 -44.17 15.96
N PRO A 30 -10.23 -44.61 14.76
CA PRO A 30 -9.34 -45.23 13.75
C PRO A 30 -8.25 -44.27 13.22
N ASN A 31 -8.53 -42.97 13.12
CA ASN A 31 -7.58 -41.98 12.55
C ASN A 31 -6.32 -41.76 13.40
N LEU A 32 -6.34 -42.11 14.69
CA LEU A 32 -5.17 -41.94 15.56
C LEU A 32 -4.14 -43.07 15.40
N VAL A 33 -4.58 -44.26 14.97
CA VAL A 33 -3.68 -45.40 14.67
C VAL A 33 -2.90 -45.14 13.38
N TYR A 34 -3.52 -44.45 12.42
CA TYR A 34 -2.92 -44.08 11.13
C TYR A 34 -1.81 -43.03 11.29
N ARG A 35 -2.03 -41.99 12.11
CA ARG A 35 -1.00 -40.98 12.45
C ARG A 35 0.19 -41.56 13.24
N LEU A 36 -0.03 -42.58 14.07
CA LEU A 36 1.02 -43.27 14.83
C LEU A 36 1.86 -44.25 13.99
N LYS A 37 1.31 -44.75 12.87
CA LYS A 37 2.06 -45.59 11.92
C LYS A 37 3.12 -44.77 11.19
N HIS A 38 2.79 -43.55 10.77
CA HIS A 38 3.63 -42.74 9.89
C HIS A 38 4.63 -41.83 10.61
N MET A 39 4.38 -41.44 11.87
CA MET A 39 5.41 -40.77 12.70
C MET A 39 6.60 -41.68 13.08
N LEU A 40 6.54 -42.98 12.82
CA LEU A 40 7.58 -43.96 13.21
C LEU A 40 8.31 -44.63 12.03
N LEU A 41 8.00 -44.28 10.78
CA LEU A 41 8.69 -44.78 9.59
C LEU A 41 9.97 -43.98 9.31
N GLY A 42 10.97 -44.21 10.15
CA GLY A 42 12.38 -43.88 9.85
C GLY A 42 13.38 -44.93 10.32
N LEU A 43 12.94 -46.00 11.01
CA LEU A 43 13.85 -46.91 11.72
C LEU A 43 13.46 -48.41 11.76
N LEU A 44 12.53 -48.89 10.93
CA LEU A 44 12.03 -50.27 11.04
C LEU A 44 12.12 -51.10 9.75
N PRO A 45 13.34 -51.50 9.37
CA PRO A 45 13.56 -52.89 8.94
C PRO A 45 14.38 -53.74 9.94
N ALA A 46 15.01 -53.14 10.95
CA ALA A 46 15.98 -53.84 11.79
C ALA A 46 15.42 -54.45 13.11
N ILE A 47 14.26 -54.00 13.61
CA ILE A 47 13.79 -54.36 14.97
C ILE A 47 12.74 -55.48 14.98
N LEU A 48 11.97 -55.68 13.90
CA LEU A 48 10.90 -56.69 13.89
C LEU A 48 11.42 -58.14 13.90
N LEU A 49 12.67 -58.38 13.48
CA LEU A 49 13.27 -59.73 13.49
C LEU A 49 13.81 -60.15 14.88
N ILE A 50 13.97 -59.22 15.83
CA ILE A 50 14.65 -59.48 17.10
C ILE A 50 13.66 -59.74 18.27
N LEU A 51 12.39 -59.32 18.16
CA LEU A 51 11.45 -59.37 19.29
C LEU A 51 10.38 -60.47 19.25
N GLY A 52 10.22 -61.23 18.16
CA GLY A 52 9.34 -62.42 18.15
C GLY A 52 7.88 -62.17 18.56
N LEU A 53 7.35 -60.96 18.34
CA LEU A 53 5.98 -60.59 18.66
C LEU A 53 5.09 -60.81 17.43
N VAL A 54 4.26 -61.86 17.48
CA VAL A 54 3.14 -62.07 16.56
C VAL A 54 1.94 -61.28 17.12
N PRO A 55 1.29 -60.40 16.35
CA PRO A 55 0.06 -59.76 16.82
C PRO A 55 -1.07 -60.79 16.84
N VAL A 56 -1.66 -61.01 18.01
CA VAL A 56 -2.94 -61.72 18.16
C VAL A 56 -4.04 -60.66 18.15
N SER A 57 -4.77 -60.56 17.04
CA SER A 57 -6.03 -59.83 16.97
C SER A 57 -7.15 -60.73 17.50
N THR A 58 -7.80 -60.30 18.58
CA THR A 58 -9.12 -60.79 18.99
C THR A 58 -10.19 -59.86 18.41
N GLY A 59 -10.53 -60.10 17.15
CA GLY A 59 -11.72 -59.60 16.47
C GLY A 59 -12.23 -60.72 15.58
N THR A 60 -13.54 -60.90 15.49
CA THR A 60 -14.17 -61.88 14.60
C THR A 60 -13.55 -61.81 13.20
N VAL A 61 -12.94 -62.90 12.75
CA VAL A 61 -12.41 -63.05 11.38
C VAL A 61 -13.58 -62.87 10.41
N GLN A 62 -13.68 -61.69 9.81
CA GLN A 62 -14.42 -61.52 8.56
C GLN A 62 -13.64 -62.23 7.46
N ALA A 63 -14.35 -62.90 6.56
CA ALA A 63 -13.77 -63.76 5.55
C ALA A 63 -12.98 -62.92 4.53
N GLN A 64 -11.67 -62.89 4.65
CA GLN A 64 -10.75 -62.31 3.67
C GLN A 64 -10.83 -63.12 2.36
N TYR A 65 -11.09 -62.43 1.25
CA TYR A 65 -11.02 -63.00 -0.10
C TYR A 65 -9.75 -62.47 -0.75
N ASP A 66 -8.71 -63.31 -0.82
CA ASP A 66 -7.49 -63.05 -1.57
C ASP A 66 -7.64 -63.69 -2.96
N ILE A 67 -7.62 -62.87 -4.00
CA ILE A 67 -7.82 -63.27 -5.40
C ILE A 67 -6.54 -62.94 -6.17
N THR A 68 -6.01 -63.91 -6.91
CA THR A 68 -4.89 -63.68 -7.83
C THR A 68 -5.41 -63.66 -9.25
N ILE A 69 -5.00 -62.66 -10.03
CA ILE A 69 -5.33 -62.53 -11.45
C ILE A 69 -4.09 -62.90 -12.25
N ASP A 70 -4.24 -63.81 -13.21
CA ASP A 70 -3.16 -64.20 -14.11
C ASP A 70 -2.83 -63.04 -15.08
N ASP A 71 -1.60 -62.99 -15.60
CA ASP A 71 -1.16 -61.99 -16.58
C ASP A 71 -2.10 -61.93 -17.80
N GLY A 72 -2.45 -60.71 -18.22
CA GLY A 72 -3.38 -60.43 -19.32
C GLY A 72 -4.85 -60.82 -19.08
N ASP A 73 -5.25 -61.35 -17.92
CA ASP A 73 -6.64 -61.75 -17.64
C ASP A 73 -7.52 -60.57 -17.18
N THR A 74 -7.65 -59.57 -18.07
CA THR A 74 -8.46 -58.36 -17.85
C THR A 74 -9.92 -58.70 -17.57
N TYR A 75 -10.46 -59.75 -18.20
CA TYR A 75 -11.85 -60.16 -18.00
C TYR A 75 -12.09 -60.60 -16.54
N THR A 76 -11.23 -61.45 -15.98
CA THR A 76 -11.39 -61.90 -14.59
C THR A 76 -11.19 -60.75 -13.61
N LEU A 77 -10.30 -59.80 -13.88
CA LEU A 77 -10.16 -58.57 -13.07
C LEU A 77 -11.46 -57.77 -13.04
N ILE A 78 -12.02 -57.44 -14.21
CA ILE A 78 -13.28 -56.70 -14.33
C ILE A 78 -14.44 -57.44 -13.66
N ASP A 79 -14.60 -58.73 -13.97
CA ASP A 79 -15.69 -59.57 -13.44
C ASP A 79 -15.59 -59.71 -11.91
N THR A 80 -14.36 -59.79 -11.38
CA THR A 80 -14.11 -59.85 -9.94
C THR A 80 -14.64 -58.61 -9.25
N ILE A 81 -14.27 -57.41 -9.71
CA ILE A 81 -14.64 -56.15 -9.05
C ILE A 81 -16.12 -55.83 -9.24
N ASN A 82 -16.64 -55.90 -10.47
CA ASN A 82 -18.01 -55.51 -10.78
C ASN A 82 -19.06 -56.41 -10.10
N ASN A 83 -18.78 -57.70 -9.90
CA ASN A 83 -19.73 -58.61 -9.27
C ASN A 83 -19.70 -58.60 -7.73
N LEU A 84 -18.79 -57.86 -7.09
CA LEU A 84 -18.77 -57.71 -5.61
C LEU A 84 -20.10 -57.15 -5.06
N GLN A 85 -20.86 -56.44 -5.90
CA GLN A 85 -22.20 -55.91 -5.63
C GLN A 85 -23.25 -56.97 -5.28
N SER A 86 -23.06 -58.23 -5.72
CA SER A 86 -24.15 -59.23 -5.77
C SER A 86 -24.21 -60.22 -4.59
N THR A 87 -23.18 -60.27 -3.73
CA THR A 87 -23.04 -61.37 -2.75
C THR A 87 -22.75 -61.00 -1.30
N THR A 88 -22.47 -59.74 -0.96
CA THR A 88 -21.89 -59.39 0.35
C THR A 88 -22.40 -58.07 0.92
N ASP A 89 -22.68 -58.06 2.22
CA ASP A 89 -22.63 -56.86 3.04
C ASP A 89 -21.21 -56.27 2.88
N CYS A 90 -21.05 -55.03 2.41
CA CYS A 90 -19.75 -54.35 2.18
C CYS A 90 -18.97 -54.08 3.49
N SER A 91 -19.05 -55.00 4.43
CA SER A 91 -18.35 -55.00 5.70
C SER A 91 -16.97 -55.65 5.59
N THR A 92 -16.65 -56.32 4.47
CA THR A 92 -15.40 -57.09 4.28
C THR A 92 -14.60 -56.55 3.10
N THR A 93 -13.30 -56.32 3.29
CA THR A 93 -12.36 -55.90 2.25
C THR A 93 -11.97 -57.05 1.33
N VAL A 94 -11.92 -56.81 0.03
CA VAL A 94 -11.44 -57.75 -0.99
C VAL A 94 -10.01 -57.40 -1.36
N TYR A 95 -9.14 -58.41 -1.37
CA TYR A 95 -7.72 -58.25 -1.73
C TYR A 95 -7.47 -58.93 -3.08
N ILE A 96 -6.97 -58.16 -4.04
CA ILE A 96 -6.62 -58.60 -5.38
C ILE A 96 -5.11 -58.48 -5.53
N THR A 97 -4.47 -59.50 -6.11
CA THR A 97 -3.05 -59.48 -6.46
C THR A 97 -2.92 -59.78 -7.95
N LEU A 98 -2.34 -58.87 -8.70
CA LEU A 98 -2.04 -59.07 -10.12
C LEU A 98 -0.76 -59.92 -10.27
N ALA A 99 -0.51 -60.39 -11.48
CA ALA A 99 0.75 -61.05 -11.80
C ALA A 99 1.92 -60.07 -11.63
N SER A 100 3.12 -60.57 -11.32
CA SER A 100 4.32 -59.71 -11.30
C SER A 100 4.58 -59.20 -12.72
N ASP A 101 4.77 -57.89 -12.86
CA ASP A 101 5.07 -57.23 -14.13
C ASP A 101 4.03 -57.59 -15.23
N GLY A 102 2.77 -57.73 -14.82
CA GLY A 102 1.68 -58.14 -15.70
C GLY A 102 1.14 -57.00 -16.56
N ILE A 103 0.74 -57.30 -17.79
CA ILE A 103 0.21 -56.32 -18.75
C ILE A 103 -1.25 -56.63 -19.04
N TYR A 104 -2.14 -55.69 -18.68
CA TYR A 104 -3.59 -55.88 -18.76
C TYR A 104 -4.22 -54.90 -19.76
N TYR A 105 -4.45 -55.37 -20.99
CA TYR A 105 -5.12 -54.59 -22.03
C TYR A 105 -6.64 -54.57 -21.85
N PHE A 106 -7.21 -53.38 -21.87
CA PHE A 106 -8.64 -53.09 -21.90
C PHE A 106 -9.01 -52.68 -23.32
N ASP A 107 -9.40 -53.68 -24.11
CA ASP A 107 -9.69 -53.56 -25.53
C ASP A 107 -11.16 -53.17 -25.81
N SER A 108 -11.51 -53.13 -27.09
CA SER A 108 -12.89 -52.88 -27.57
C SER A 108 -13.96 -53.89 -27.09
N SER A 109 -13.57 -54.99 -26.41
CA SER A 109 -14.50 -55.97 -25.84
C SER A 109 -15.01 -55.58 -24.45
N VAL A 110 -14.34 -54.64 -23.78
CA VAL A 110 -14.78 -54.09 -22.49
C VAL A 110 -16.15 -53.45 -22.64
N SER A 111 -17.09 -53.79 -21.76
CA SER A 111 -18.42 -53.20 -21.69
C SER A 111 -18.51 -52.36 -20.41
N PRO A 112 -18.30 -51.03 -20.49
CA PRO A 112 -18.25 -50.18 -19.32
C PRO A 112 -19.56 -50.17 -18.54
N VAL A 113 -19.45 -50.06 -17.22
CA VAL A 113 -20.57 -49.74 -16.33
C VAL A 113 -20.78 -48.23 -16.37
N VAL A 114 -22.02 -47.78 -16.51
CA VAL A 114 -22.35 -46.35 -16.61
C VAL A 114 -22.82 -45.84 -15.24
N PHE A 115 -21.90 -45.22 -14.51
CA PHE A 115 -22.16 -44.55 -13.24
C PHE A 115 -21.39 -43.23 -13.20
N PHE A 116 -22.10 -42.10 -13.36
CA PHE A 116 -21.48 -40.78 -13.62
C PHE A 116 -20.47 -40.78 -14.78
N GLY A 117 -20.67 -41.65 -15.77
CA GLY A 117 -19.77 -41.84 -16.90
C GLY A 117 -19.38 -43.32 -17.07
N PRO A 118 -18.75 -43.69 -18.19
CA PRO A 118 -18.28 -45.05 -18.42
C PRO A 118 -17.05 -45.36 -17.56
N SER A 119 -17.12 -46.46 -16.81
CA SER A 119 -16.00 -47.05 -16.06
C SER A 119 -15.88 -48.54 -16.34
N ALA A 120 -14.67 -49.05 -16.54
CA ALA A 120 -14.44 -50.49 -16.69
C ALA A 120 -14.82 -51.25 -15.41
N MET A 121 -14.43 -50.70 -14.26
CA MET A 121 -14.62 -51.31 -12.94
C MET A 121 -15.32 -50.35 -11.97
N GLU A 122 -16.41 -50.79 -11.33
CA GLU A 122 -17.15 -50.02 -10.33
C GLU A 122 -16.90 -50.57 -8.91
N VAL A 123 -16.26 -49.76 -8.07
CA VAL A 123 -15.87 -50.10 -6.69
C VAL A 123 -16.95 -49.61 -5.73
N THR A 124 -17.77 -50.54 -5.23
CA THR A 124 -18.85 -50.23 -4.27
C THR A 124 -18.61 -50.74 -2.85
N CYS A 125 -17.58 -51.57 -2.65
CA CYS A 125 -17.13 -52.10 -1.37
C CYS A 125 -15.61 -51.82 -1.23
N PRO A 126 -15.00 -51.96 -0.04
CA PRO A 126 -13.55 -51.79 0.11
C PRO A 126 -12.77 -52.81 -0.74
N VAL A 127 -11.91 -52.32 -1.63
CA VAL A 127 -11.04 -53.13 -2.50
C VAL A 127 -9.59 -52.68 -2.31
N VAL A 128 -8.71 -53.66 -2.16
CA VAL A 128 -7.26 -53.48 -2.12
C VAL A 128 -6.66 -54.22 -3.31
N ILE A 129 -5.91 -53.53 -4.17
CA ILE A 129 -5.21 -54.12 -5.31
C ILE A 129 -3.71 -53.98 -5.09
N ASN A 130 -3.02 -55.11 -5.00
CA ASN A 130 -1.58 -55.17 -5.15
C ASN A 130 -1.28 -55.41 -6.63
N GLY A 131 -0.77 -54.38 -7.30
CA GLY A 131 -0.42 -54.40 -8.71
C GLY A 131 0.83 -55.21 -9.01
N SER A 132 1.75 -55.37 -8.07
CA SER A 132 3.00 -56.13 -8.29
C SER A 132 3.76 -55.64 -9.53
N ASN A 133 3.86 -54.32 -9.68
CA ASN A 133 4.41 -53.61 -10.85
C ASN A 133 3.68 -53.94 -12.15
N SER A 134 2.38 -54.19 -12.11
CA SER A 134 1.59 -54.38 -13.34
C SER A 134 1.21 -53.06 -13.99
N VAL A 135 0.80 -53.12 -15.25
CA VAL A 135 0.21 -52.00 -16.00
C VAL A 135 -1.20 -52.34 -16.48
N LEU A 136 -2.12 -51.39 -16.32
CA LEU A 136 -3.45 -51.38 -16.91
C LEU A 136 -3.43 -50.43 -18.11
N ILE A 137 -3.70 -50.94 -19.31
CA ILE A 137 -3.63 -50.17 -20.55
C ILE A 137 -5.00 -50.16 -21.20
N ARG A 138 -5.57 -48.98 -21.44
CA ARG A 138 -6.71 -48.89 -22.36
C ARG A 138 -6.17 -48.78 -23.78
N GLU A 139 -6.61 -49.68 -24.66
CA GLU A 139 -6.27 -49.56 -26.08
C GLU A 139 -7.00 -48.36 -26.71
N GLY A 140 -6.32 -47.54 -27.50
CA GLY A 140 -6.94 -46.41 -28.20
C GLY A 140 -8.07 -46.79 -29.16
N SER A 141 -8.19 -48.08 -29.53
CA SER A 141 -9.31 -48.60 -30.33
C SER A 141 -10.58 -48.86 -29.52
N ALA A 142 -10.49 -48.88 -28.19
CA ALA A 142 -11.60 -49.11 -27.29
C ALA A 142 -12.46 -47.85 -27.14
N ALA A 143 -13.74 -48.01 -26.81
CA ALA A 143 -14.58 -46.85 -26.48
C ALA A 143 -13.99 -46.09 -25.27
N PRO A 144 -14.27 -44.78 -25.12
CA PRO A 144 -13.84 -44.04 -23.94
C PRO A 144 -14.42 -44.66 -22.66
N PHE A 145 -13.54 -45.02 -21.73
CA PHE A 145 -13.85 -45.32 -20.33
C PHE A 145 -12.63 -45.08 -19.45
N ARG A 146 -12.91 -44.78 -18.18
CA ARG A 146 -11.90 -44.81 -17.11
C ARG A 146 -11.74 -46.21 -16.54
N PHE A 147 -10.64 -46.48 -15.84
CA PHE A 147 -10.43 -47.77 -15.19
C PHE A 147 -11.39 -47.97 -14.02
N PHE A 148 -11.52 -46.98 -13.12
CA PHE A 148 -12.26 -47.13 -11.86
C PHE A 148 -13.29 -46.02 -11.62
N GLY A 149 -14.51 -46.43 -11.24
CA GLY A 149 -15.52 -45.57 -10.63
C GLY A 149 -15.78 -46.01 -9.18
N VAL A 150 -15.52 -45.15 -8.19
CA VAL A 150 -15.61 -45.46 -6.76
C VAL A 150 -16.87 -44.81 -6.15
N ASN A 151 -17.71 -45.63 -5.52
CA ASN A 151 -18.99 -45.19 -4.97
C ASN A 151 -19.29 -45.80 -3.61
N ALA A 152 -19.26 -44.98 -2.55
CA ALA A 152 -19.64 -45.38 -1.22
C ALA A 152 -21.14 -45.11 -0.96
N THR A 153 -22.04 -46.02 -1.36
CA THR A 153 -23.47 -45.95 -0.97
C THR A 153 -23.70 -46.17 0.53
N SER A 154 -22.71 -46.74 1.21
CA SER A 154 -22.52 -46.76 2.66
C SER A 154 -21.06 -46.39 2.90
N ALA A 155 -20.72 -45.70 3.99
CA ALA A 155 -19.45 -45.00 4.28
C ALA A 155 -18.12 -45.84 4.24
N ASN A 156 -17.98 -46.83 3.36
CA ASN A 156 -16.90 -47.80 3.27
C ASN A 156 -16.52 -48.17 1.80
N GLY A 157 -17.05 -47.53 0.76
CA GLY A 157 -16.50 -47.74 -0.59
C GLY A 157 -15.12 -47.11 -0.65
N SER A 158 -14.04 -47.89 -0.67
CA SER A 158 -12.67 -47.38 -0.75
C SER A 158 -11.86 -48.22 -1.72
N LEU A 159 -10.93 -47.56 -2.41
CA LEU A 159 -10.00 -48.20 -3.33
C LEU A 159 -8.59 -47.94 -2.84
N GLU A 160 -7.87 -49.00 -2.51
CA GLU A 160 -6.43 -48.94 -2.18
C GLU A 160 -5.65 -49.65 -3.29
N MET A 161 -4.63 -49.01 -3.84
CA MET A 161 -3.78 -49.60 -4.88
C MET A 161 -2.30 -49.38 -4.57
N TYR A 162 -1.50 -50.41 -4.86
CA TYR A 162 -0.07 -50.46 -4.60
C TYR A 162 0.67 -50.97 -5.83
N ASP A 163 1.81 -50.38 -6.19
CA ASP A 163 2.73 -50.89 -7.22
C ASP A 163 2.04 -51.15 -8.59
N LEU A 164 1.42 -50.12 -9.17
CA LEU A 164 0.56 -50.26 -10.36
C LEU A 164 0.71 -49.05 -11.30
N MET A 165 0.69 -49.29 -12.61
CA MET A 165 0.58 -48.24 -13.63
C MET A 165 -0.80 -48.29 -14.31
N MET A 166 -1.37 -47.12 -14.61
CA MET A 166 -2.60 -46.94 -15.38
C MET A 166 -2.33 -45.97 -16.54
N ARG A 167 -2.45 -46.45 -17.78
CA ARG A 167 -2.15 -45.68 -19.01
C ARG A 167 -3.32 -45.60 -19.97
N GLY A 168 -3.56 -44.41 -20.52
CA GLY A 168 -4.48 -44.22 -21.66
C GLY A 168 -5.97 -44.22 -21.32
N GLY A 169 -6.32 -44.08 -20.04
CA GLY A 169 -7.71 -43.94 -19.60
C GLY A 169 -8.35 -42.72 -20.23
N GLU A 170 -9.55 -42.84 -20.79
CA GLU A 170 -10.17 -41.76 -21.54
C GLU A 170 -11.65 -41.66 -21.20
N VAL A 171 -12.20 -40.46 -21.02
CA VAL A 171 -13.64 -40.31 -20.85
C VAL A 171 -14.22 -39.09 -21.53
N ASP A 172 -15.39 -39.26 -22.14
CA ASP A 172 -16.13 -38.24 -22.89
C ASP A 172 -17.22 -37.54 -22.06
N SER A 173 -17.22 -37.72 -20.74
CA SER A 173 -18.28 -37.27 -19.83
C SER A 173 -17.73 -36.57 -18.58
N VAL A 174 -18.14 -37.01 -17.38
CA VAL A 174 -17.68 -36.40 -16.12
C VAL A 174 -16.18 -36.70 -15.95
N GLY A 175 -15.37 -35.75 -15.48
CA GLY A 175 -13.89 -35.86 -15.48
C GLY A 175 -13.30 -37.00 -14.64
N GLY A 176 -11.98 -37.18 -14.66
CA GLY A 176 -11.23 -38.31 -14.08
C GLY A 176 -11.01 -39.45 -15.08
N GLY A 177 -10.09 -39.28 -16.04
CA GLY A 177 -9.80 -40.23 -17.12
C GLY A 177 -9.32 -41.61 -16.66
N ALA A 178 -8.68 -41.70 -15.49
CA ALA A 178 -8.32 -42.97 -14.86
C ALA A 178 -9.30 -43.36 -13.74
N ILE A 179 -9.60 -42.42 -12.83
CA ILE A 179 -10.37 -42.66 -11.61
C ILE A 179 -11.39 -41.54 -11.40
N PHE A 180 -12.63 -41.94 -11.12
CA PHE A 180 -13.64 -41.05 -10.53
C PHE A 180 -14.09 -41.59 -9.17
N THR A 181 -14.18 -40.73 -8.16
CA THR A 181 -14.84 -41.07 -6.88
C THR A 181 -15.94 -40.08 -6.54
N PHE A 182 -17.11 -40.59 -6.12
CA PHE A 182 -18.26 -39.77 -5.71
C PHE A 182 -18.35 -39.51 -4.19
N SER A 183 -17.76 -40.39 -3.38
CA SER A 183 -17.78 -40.28 -1.91
C SER A 183 -16.85 -41.28 -1.22
N GLY A 184 -16.15 -42.11 -1.99
CA GLY A 184 -15.25 -43.14 -1.46
C GLY A 184 -13.81 -42.67 -1.42
N ASP A 185 -13.04 -43.16 -0.45
CA ASP A 185 -11.64 -42.79 -0.30
C ASP A 185 -10.78 -43.55 -1.32
N VAL A 186 -9.80 -42.86 -1.90
CA VAL A 186 -8.82 -43.44 -2.84
C VAL A 186 -7.43 -43.28 -2.24
N ILE A 187 -6.76 -44.40 -2.02
CA ILE A 187 -5.43 -44.47 -1.40
C ILE A 187 -4.48 -45.11 -2.41
N LEU A 188 -3.42 -44.41 -2.79
CA LEU A 188 -2.45 -44.85 -3.79
C LEU A 188 -1.04 -44.80 -3.19
N GLU A 189 -0.28 -45.88 -3.33
CA GLU A 189 1.12 -45.95 -2.92
C GLU A 189 1.94 -46.55 -4.06
N ASN A 190 2.93 -45.82 -4.57
CA ASN A 190 3.73 -46.26 -5.73
C ASN A 190 2.86 -46.58 -6.97
N VAL A 191 1.99 -45.64 -7.34
CA VAL A 191 1.09 -45.77 -8.50
C VAL A 191 1.43 -44.72 -9.56
N TYR A 192 1.44 -45.14 -10.83
CA TYR A 192 1.67 -44.30 -11.99
C TYR A 192 0.35 -44.09 -12.74
N MET A 193 0.00 -42.84 -13.02
CA MET A 193 -1.18 -42.45 -13.81
C MET A 193 -0.73 -41.60 -14.98
N LEU A 194 -0.64 -42.24 -16.15
CA LEU A 194 0.00 -41.69 -17.35
C LEU A 194 -0.99 -41.57 -18.50
N ASP A 195 -0.89 -40.50 -19.30
CA ASP A 195 -1.65 -40.29 -20.54
C ASP A 195 -3.18 -40.47 -20.38
N ASN A 196 -3.75 -40.03 -19.26
CA ASN A 196 -5.20 -40.09 -19.06
C ASN A 196 -5.87 -38.81 -19.49
N ILE A 197 -6.97 -38.95 -20.23
CA ILE A 197 -7.63 -37.85 -20.92
C ILE A 197 -9.10 -37.74 -20.52
N VAL A 198 -9.56 -36.51 -20.33
CA VAL A 198 -10.98 -36.16 -20.32
C VAL A 198 -11.27 -35.30 -21.54
N ASN A 199 -12.16 -35.75 -22.42
CA ASN A 199 -12.54 -35.03 -23.63
C ASN A 199 -14.07 -34.98 -23.75
N SER A 200 -14.71 -34.16 -22.91
CA SER A 200 -16.16 -34.01 -22.94
C SER A 200 -16.61 -32.83 -23.80
N SER A 201 -17.54 -33.10 -24.71
CA SER A 201 -18.23 -32.08 -25.51
C SER A 201 -19.61 -31.71 -24.93
N SER A 202 -19.88 -32.06 -23.66
CA SER A 202 -21.23 -32.00 -23.08
C SER A 202 -21.68 -30.61 -22.63
N GLY A 203 -20.77 -29.62 -22.62
CA GLY A 203 -21.02 -28.27 -22.11
C GLY A 203 -20.99 -28.17 -20.58
N ALA A 204 -20.80 -29.29 -19.88
CA ALA A 204 -20.67 -29.33 -18.43
C ALA A 204 -19.20 -29.17 -18.03
N GLN A 205 -18.97 -28.48 -16.92
CA GLN A 205 -17.65 -28.37 -16.31
C GLN A 205 -17.10 -29.76 -15.96
N THR A 206 -15.82 -29.95 -16.23
CA THR A 206 -15.10 -31.21 -15.97
C THR A 206 -13.88 -30.94 -15.11
N PHE A 207 -13.44 -31.96 -14.38
CA PHE A 207 -12.41 -31.83 -13.37
C PHE A 207 -11.45 -33.02 -13.46
N GLY A 208 -10.15 -32.80 -13.38
CA GLY A 208 -9.13 -33.86 -13.29
C GLY A 208 -8.96 -34.66 -14.57
N GLY A 209 -7.85 -34.52 -15.30
CA GLY A 209 -7.53 -35.40 -16.44
C GLY A 209 -7.28 -36.84 -16.00
N ALA A 210 -6.61 -37.07 -14.87
CA ALA A 210 -6.41 -38.40 -14.29
C ALA A 210 -7.48 -38.77 -13.26
N VAL A 211 -7.63 -37.94 -12.23
CA VAL A 211 -8.45 -38.23 -11.05
C VAL A 211 -9.46 -37.14 -10.80
N TYR A 212 -10.73 -37.52 -10.68
CA TYR A 212 -11.77 -36.63 -10.17
C TYR A 212 -12.37 -37.17 -8.88
N SER A 213 -12.25 -36.40 -7.80
CA SER A 213 -12.90 -36.68 -6.53
C SER A 213 -14.00 -35.67 -6.22
N TYR A 214 -15.23 -36.18 -6.15
CA TYR A 214 -16.36 -35.53 -5.52
C TYR A 214 -16.50 -36.13 -4.12
N GLN A 215 -16.37 -35.33 -3.06
CA GLN A 215 -16.51 -35.72 -1.63
C GLN A 215 -15.61 -36.84 -1.05
N GLY A 216 -14.88 -37.62 -1.86
CA GLY A 216 -13.93 -38.63 -1.40
C GLY A 216 -12.59 -38.03 -0.95
N LEU A 217 -11.91 -38.65 0.01
CA LEU A 217 -10.55 -38.28 0.36
C LEU A 217 -9.55 -38.94 -0.60
N LEU A 218 -8.49 -38.21 -0.93
CA LEU A 218 -7.35 -38.70 -1.69
C LEU A 218 -6.15 -38.79 -0.74
N ASP A 219 -5.47 -39.93 -0.69
CA ASP A 219 -4.23 -40.14 0.07
C ASP A 219 -3.20 -40.80 -0.85
N PHE A 220 -2.37 -39.99 -1.50
CA PHE A 220 -1.40 -40.46 -2.49
C PHE A 220 0.02 -40.31 -1.96
N THR A 221 0.78 -41.40 -2.03
CA THR A 221 2.18 -41.46 -1.58
C THR A 221 3.07 -42.08 -2.66
N ASP A 222 4.28 -41.54 -2.84
CA ASP A 222 5.30 -42.10 -3.74
C ASP A 222 4.79 -42.36 -5.17
N SER A 223 3.88 -41.52 -5.67
CA SER A 223 3.13 -41.76 -6.91
C SER A 223 3.47 -40.74 -8.00
N VAL A 224 3.30 -41.13 -9.26
CA VAL A 224 3.58 -40.28 -10.43
C VAL A 224 2.30 -40.06 -11.22
N ILE A 225 2.00 -38.80 -11.55
CA ILE A 225 0.82 -38.41 -12.32
C ILE A 225 1.29 -37.49 -13.44
N ALA A 226 1.44 -38.03 -14.65
CA ALA A 226 2.07 -37.30 -15.74
C ALA A 226 1.36 -37.44 -17.08
N ASN A 227 1.52 -36.42 -17.95
CA ASN A 227 0.91 -36.33 -19.28
C ASN A 227 -0.63 -36.47 -19.27
N ASN A 228 -1.30 -36.09 -18.18
CA ASN A 228 -2.76 -36.17 -18.11
C ASN A 228 -3.38 -34.86 -18.56
N ARG A 229 -4.46 -34.94 -19.34
CA ARG A 229 -5.08 -33.77 -19.94
C ARG A 229 -6.59 -33.75 -19.72
N ASN A 230 -7.09 -32.57 -19.35
CA ASN A 230 -8.53 -32.30 -19.41
C ASN A 230 -8.83 -31.40 -20.61
N GLU A 231 -8.99 -32.00 -21.79
CA GLU A 231 -9.17 -31.30 -23.08
C GLU A 231 -10.64 -30.92 -23.35
N SER A 232 -11.52 -30.92 -22.34
CA SER A 232 -12.94 -30.68 -22.58
C SER A 232 -13.19 -29.24 -23.04
N THR A 233 -14.05 -29.07 -24.06
CA THR A 233 -14.29 -27.79 -24.74
C THR A 233 -14.96 -26.70 -23.89
N THR A 234 -15.35 -27.00 -22.65
CA THR A 234 -16.06 -26.07 -21.77
C THR A 234 -15.66 -26.28 -20.31
N ALA A 235 -15.06 -25.26 -19.69
CA ALA A 235 -14.72 -25.22 -18.27
C ALA A 235 -14.07 -26.53 -17.78
N ALA A 236 -12.86 -26.81 -18.26
CA ALA A 236 -12.07 -27.95 -17.86
C ALA A 236 -10.97 -27.50 -16.88
N ASP A 237 -11.00 -28.04 -15.67
CA ASP A 237 -10.06 -27.70 -14.61
C ASP A 237 -9.32 -28.94 -14.12
N GLY A 238 -8.12 -28.77 -13.58
CA GLY A 238 -7.30 -29.86 -13.05
C GLY A 238 -6.82 -30.78 -14.17
N GLY A 239 -5.64 -30.57 -14.74
CA GLY A 239 -5.10 -31.47 -15.75
C GLY A 239 -4.75 -32.84 -15.16
N ALA A 240 -4.30 -32.90 -13.91
CA ALA A 240 -4.09 -34.15 -13.18
C ALA A 240 -5.26 -34.49 -12.25
N ILE A 241 -5.49 -33.65 -11.23
CA ILE A 241 -6.46 -33.90 -10.15
C ILE A 241 -7.49 -32.79 -10.07
N GLY A 242 -8.76 -33.18 -10.01
CA GLY A 242 -9.87 -32.33 -9.61
C GLY A 242 -10.46 -32.76 -8.27
N LEU A 243 -10.50 -31.86 -7.27
CA LEU A 243 -11.10 -32.12 -5.95
C LEU A 243 -12.24 -31.17 -5.64
N LEU A 244 -13.46 -31.70 -5.62
CA LEU A 244 -14.65 -31.02 -5.12
C LEU A 244 -15.10 -31.65 -3.80
N SER A 245 -14.61 -31.13 -2.68
CA SER A 245 -14.90 -31.67 -1.36
C SER A 245 -15.14 -30.57 -0.34
N ASN A 246 -16.20 -30.71 0.45
CA ASN A 246 -16.47 -29.84 1.61
C ASN A 246 -16.09 -30.52 2.94
N ASN A 247 -15.28 -31.58 2.89
CA ASN A 247 -14.83 -32.29 4.08
C ASN A 247 -13.83 -31.45 4.87
N ALA A 248 -13.99 -31.44 6.20
CA ALA A 248 -13.01 -30.79 7.09
C ALA A 248 -11.67 -31.56 7.18
N THR A 249 -11.69 -32.86 6.84
CA THR A 249 -10.49 -33.69 6.74
C THR A 249 -9.79 -33.39 5.42
N PRO A 250 -8.49 -33.07 5.42
CA PRO A 250 -7.74 -32.81 4.21
C PRO A 250 -7.46 -34.11 3.44
N SER A 251 -7.46 -34.02 2.12
CA SER A 251 -6.75 -34.96 1.25
C SER A 251 -5.24 -34.75 1.41
N VAL A 252 -4.44 -35.80 1.26
CA VAL A 252 -2.99 -35.78 1.51
C VAL A 252 -2.24 -36.24 0.27
N LEU A 253 -1.23 -35.46 -0.13
CA LEU A 253 -0.27 -35.84 -1.17
C LEU A 253 1.13 -35.77 -0.57
N SER A 254 1.89 -36.85 -0.65
CA SER A 254 3.22 -36.96 -0.06
C SER A 254 4.19 -37.61 -1.04
N ASN A 255 5.27 -36.92 -1.42
CA ASN A 255 6.21 -37.46 -2.41
C ASN A 255 5.52 -37.85 -3.73
N VAL A 256 4.65 -36.96 -4.22
CA VAL A 256 3.96 -37.14 -5.51
C VAL A 256 4.65 -36.30 -6.56
N ILE A 257 4.88 -36.88 -7.75
CA ILE A 257 5.48 -36.19 -8.89
C ILE A 257 4.37 -35.92 -9.92
N MET A 258 4.16 -34.66 -10.28
CA MET A 258 3.19 -34.21 -11.27
C MET A 258 3.88 -33.48 -12.42
N VAL A 259 3.88 -34.07 -13.61
CA VAL A 259 4.66 -33.56 -14.75
C VAL A 259 3.79 -33.46 -16.01
N ASN A 260 3.91 -32.40 -16.80
CA ASN A 260 3.25 -32.28 -18.11
C ASN A 260 1.72 -32.47 -18.08
N ASN A 261 1.04 -32.04 -17.00
CA ASN A 261 -0.41 -32.12 -16.94
C ASN A 261 -1.04 -30.82 -17.43
N GLU A 262 -2.15 -30.93 -18.17
CA GLU A 262 -2.72 -29.80 -18.89
C GLU A 262 -4.22 -29.63 -18.64
N ALA A 263 -4.63 -28.38 -18.39
CA ALA A 263 -6.03 -27.97 -18.38
C ALA A 263 -6.23 -26.63 -19.10
N PRO A 264 -7.29 -26.46 -19.91
CA PRO A 264 -7.55 -25.25 -20.69
C PRO A 264 -8.13 -24.11 -19.85
N ARG A 265 -8.19 -24.22 -18.52
CA ARG A 265 -8.73 -23.15 -17.66
C ARG A 265 -7.96 -22.98 -16.35
N LEU A 266 -8.19 -23.84 -15.36
CA LEU A 266 -7.64 -23.68 -14.01
C LEU A 266 -6.88 -24.93 -13.55
N GLY A 267 -5.67 -24.75 -13.01
CA GLY A 267 -4.92 -25.82 -12.38
C GLY A 267 -4.43 -26.87 -13.38
N GLY A 268 -3.28 -26.65 -14.00
CA GLY A 268 -2.67 -27.64 -14.91
C GLY A 268 -2.39 -28.96 -14.18
N ALA A 269 -1.86 -28.92 -12.95
CA ALA A 269 -1.74 -30.10 -12.11
C ALA A 269 -3.02 -30.33 -11.28
N ILE A 270 -3.35 -29.41 -10.37
CA ILE A 270 -4.43 -29.59 -9.40
C ILE A 270 -5.43 -28.45 -9.48
N PHE A 271 -6.71 -28.80 -9.56
CA PHE A 271 -7.82 -27.91 -9.21
C PHE A 271 -8.50 -28.41 -7.93
N SER A 272 -8.72 -27.52 -6.96
CA SER A 272 -9.36 -27.87 -5.69
C SER A 272 -10.31 -26.79 -5.17
N GLU A 273 -11.53 -27.21 -4.83
CA GLU A 273 -12.41 -26.47 -3.92
C GLU A 273 -12.39 -27.03 -2.49
N GLY A 274 -11.65 -28.12 -2.28
CA GLY A 274 -11.47 -28.80 -1.01
C GLY A 274 -10.14 -28.51 -0.35
N ARG A 275 -9.89 -29.20 0.77
CA ARG A 275 -8.67 -29.04 1.55
C ARG A 275 -7.60 -30.06 1.14
N PHE A 276 -6.39 -29.58 0.83
CA PHE A 276 -5.20 -30.41 0.62
C PHE A 276 -4.10 -30.12 1.64
N ASP A 277 -3.40 -31.17 2.08
CA ASP A 277 -2.11 -31.08 2.75
C ASP A 277 -1.07 -31.79 1.83
N ILE A 278 -0.18 -31.01 1.21
CA ILE A 278 0.81 -31.46 0.21
C ILE A 278 2.21 -31.31 0.80
N PHE A 279 3.01 -32.36 0.74
CA PHE A 279 4.37 -32.35 1.27
C PHE A 279 5.35 -33.05 0.34
N SER A 280 6.57 -32.53 0.25
CA SER A 280 7.68 -33.20 -0.44
C SER A 280 7.34 -33.61 -1.87
N SER A 281 6.52 -32.84 -2.58
CA SER A 281 6.01 -33.18 -3.91
C SER A 281 6.66 -32.32 -4.99
N ILE A 282 6.53 -32.73 -6.25
CA ILE A 282 7.19 -32.09 -7.40
C ILE A 282 6.13 -31.75 -8.44
N PHE A 283 6.16 -30.52 -8.96
CA PHE A 283 5.26 -30.00 -9.98
C PHE A 283 6.09 -29.38 -11.10
N ILE A 284 6.11 -30.01 -12.27
CA ILE A 284 6.96 -29.58 -13.39
C ILE A 284 6.16 -29.50 -14.69
N ASN A 285 6.35 -28.43 -15.46
CA ASN A 285 5.76 -28.29 -16.80
C ASN A 285 4.25 -28.54 -16.86
N ASN A 286 3.51 -28.18 -15.80
CA ASN A 286 2.06 -28.29 -15.80
C ASN A 286 1.45 -27.00 -16.35
N VAL A 287 0.47 -27.11 -17.25
CA VAL A 287 0.01 -25.98 -18.07
C VAL A 287 -1.47 -25.71 -17.81
N ALA A 288 -1.81 -24.47 -17.45
CA ALA A 288 -3.18 -23.98 -17.55
C ALA A 288 -3.23 -22.44 -17.59
N PRO A 289 -4.16 -21.83 -18.37
CA PRO A 289 -4.24 -20.39 -18.51
C PRO A 289 -4.29 -19.61 -17.19
N SER A 290 -4.97 -20.05 -16.14
CA SER A 290 -4.97 -19.24 -14.90
C SER A 290 -3.94 -19.68 -13.85
N THR A 291 -3.50 -20.94 -13.87
CA THR A 291 -2.62 -21.53 -12.83
C THR A 291 -2.07 -22.89 -13.28
N GLY A 292 -0.83 -22.98 -13.74
CA GLY A 292 -0.20 -24.21 -14.21
C GLY A 292 -0.07 -25.28 -13.13
N ALA A 293 0.32 -24.93 -11.91
CA ALA A 293 0.51 -25.94 -10.85
C ALA A 293 -0.77 -26.23 -10.05
N ILE A 294 -1.17 -25.35 -9.11
CA ILE A 294 -2.24 -25.65 -8.15
C ILE A 294 -3.24 -24.49 -8.04
N TYR A 295 -4.43 -24.68 -8.56
CA TYR A 295 -5.55 -23.75 -8.34
C TYR A 295 -6.38 -24.19 -7.12
N ALA A 296 -6.46 -23.34 -6.09
CA ALA A 296 -7.20 -23.62 -4.86
C ALA A 296 -8.29 -22.57 -4.59
N SER A 297 -9.51 -22.79 -5.09
CA SER A 297 -10.66 -21.92 -4.83
C SER A 297 -11.56 -22.44 -3.72
N GLY A 298 -11.44 -21.94 -2.50
CA GLY A 298 -12.37 -22.32 -1.45
C GLY A 298 -12.19 -21.55 -0.15
N SER A 299 -13.09 -21.77 0.80
CA SER A 299 -12.98 -21.22 2.16
C SER A 299 -12.03 -22.02 3.06
N PHE A 300 -11.29 -22.99 2.50
CA PHE A 300 -10.49 -23.97 3.25
C PHE A 300 -9.00 -23.77 3.00
N VAL A 301 -8.20 -23.99 4.04
CA VAL A 301 -6.74 -23.80 4.01
C VAL A 301 -6.05 -25.02 3.41
N THR A 302 -5.55 -24.87 2.18
CA THR A 302 -4.54 -25.75 1.58
C THR A 302 -3.15 -25.46 2.17
N ASN A 303 -2.42 -26.51 2.56
CA ASN A 303 -1.04 -26.42 3.03
C ASN A 303 -0.11 -27.10 2.01
N VAL A 304 0.99 -26.45 1.63
CA VAL A 304 1.97 -26.98 0.66
C VAL A 304 3.37 -26.72 1.20
N ASN A 305 4.12 -27.78 1.53
CA ASN A 305 5.44 -27.60 2.12
C ASN A 305 6.50 -28.54 1.54
N ASP A 306 7.77 -28.15 1.66
CA ASP A 306 8.93 -28.96 1.28
C ASP A 306 8.88 -29.46 -0.19
N SER A 307 8.19 -28.75 -1.09
CA SER A 307 7.87 -29.18 -2.46
C SER A 307 8.65 -28.37 -3.51
N CYS A 308 8.69 -28.88 -4.75
CA CYS A 308 9.37 -28.28 -5.90
C CYS A 308 8.37 -27.87 -6.98
N PHE A 309 8.58 -26.68 -7.53
CA PHE A 309 7.87 -26.11 -8.66
C PHE A 309 8.93 -25.64 -9.68
N GLU A 310 8.72 -25.93 -10.97
CA GLU A 310 9.61 -25.59 -12.09
C GLU A 310 8.76 -25.59 -13.39
N ASP A 311 8.77 -24.51 -14.19
CA ASP A 311 8.18 -24.42 -15.54
C ASP A 311 6.64 -24.66 -15.68
N ASN A 312 5.81 -24.42 -14.67
CA ASN A 312 4.34 -24.60 -14.71
C ASN A 312 3.50 -23.39 -15.24
N LEU A 313 3.38 -23.25 -16.56
CA LEU A 313 2.87 -22.06 -17.31
C LEU A 313 1.46 -21.50 -16.94
N THR A 314 1.29 -20.16 -17.00
CA THR A 314 0.03 -19.37 -16.81
C THR A 314 -0.09 -18.16 -17.75
N HIS A 315 -1.31 -17.74 -18.07
CA HIS A 315 -1.69 -16.67 -19.02
C HIS A 315 -2.91 -15.78 -18.60
N ALA A 316 -3.40 -15.77 -17.34
CA ALA A 316 -4.56 -14.93 -16.95
C ALA A 316 -4.74 -14.71 -15.42
N TYR A 317 -4.86 -13.44 -15.01
CA TYR A 317 -5.12 -12.99 -13.63
C TYR A 317 -6.59 -13.11 -13.20
N TYR A 318 -6.85 -13.61 -11.98
CA TYR A 318 -8.16 -13.53 -11.32
C TYR A 318 -8.02 -12.98 -9.90
N ALA A 319 -8.83 -11.97 -9.58
CA ALA A 319 -8.79 -11.25 -8.31
C ALA A 319 -8.98 -12.12 -7.04
N ALA A 320 -8.38 -11.64 -5.96
CA ALA A 320 -8.13 -12.27 -4.66
C ALA A 320 -9.35 -12.88 -3.91
N SER A 321 -9.07 -13.94 -3.14
CA SER A 321 -9.93 -14.53 -2.11
C SER A 321 -9.39 -14.23 -0.70
N THR A 322 -10.26 -14.30 0.32
CA THR A 322 -10.02 -13.76 1.68
C THR A 322 -9.43 -14.76 2.69
N VAL A 323 -8.81 -15.85 2.24
CA VAL A 323 -8.37 -16.98 3.09
C VAL A 323 -6.87 -17.22 3.00
N SER A 324 -6.20 -17.24 4.16
CA SER A 324 -4.75 -17.44 4.31
C SER A 324 -4.35 -18.92 4.23
N HIS A 325 -3.32 -19.23 3.43
CA HIS A 325 -2.74 -20.55 3.16
C HIS A 325 -1.31 -20.71 3.75
N ASP A 326 -0.87 -21.93 4.07
CA ASP A 326 0.49 -22.23 4.57
C ASP A 326 1.35 -22.83 3.46
N ILE A 327 2.31 -22.06 2.93
CA ILE A 327 3.11 -22.41 1.74
C ILE A 327 4.62 -22.27 2.06
N THR A 328 5.12 -23.01 3.06
CA THR A 328 6.50 -22.83 3.57
C THR A 328 7.50 -23.85 3.03
N ASN A 329 8.79 -23.47 2.97
CA ASN A 329 9.91 -24.34 2.57
C ASN A 329 9.82 -24.97 1.17
N ASN A 330 9.16 -24.31 0.21
CA ASN A 330 9.12 -24.77 -1.18
C ASN A 330 10.29 -24.16 -2.01
N TRP A 331 10.63 -24.81 -3.12
CA TRP A 331 11.55 -24.33 -4.15
C TRP A 331 10.79 -24.12 -5.46
N TRP A 332 11.15 -23.07 -6.22
CA TRP A 332 10.30 -22.47 -7.26
C TRP A 332 11.04 -22.24 -8.59
N GLY A 333 12.03 -23.07 -8.94
CA GLY A 333 12.80 -22.89 -10.17
C GLY A 333 13.78 -21.71 -10.19
N ASP A 334 13.42 -20.56 -9.60
CA ASP A 334 14.08 -19.26 -9.72
C ASP A 334 14.53 -18.65 -8.37
N ALA A 335 15.48 -17.73 -8.44
CA ALA A 335 16.05 -16.98 -7.31
C ALA A 335 15.18 -15.80 -6.84
N THR A 336 14.31 -15.25 -7.68
CA THR A 336 13.33 -14.21 -7.32
C THR A 336 12.22 -14.77 -6.40
N GLY A 337 12.09 -16.10 -6.33
CA GLY A 337 11.04 -16.77 -5.57
C GLY A 337 9.70 -16.66 -6.29
N PRO A 338 8.57 -16.88 -5.59
CA PRO A 338 7.29 -16.49 -6.13
C PRO A 338 7.24 -14.95 -6.09
N GLY A 339 7.45 -14.29 -7.24
CA GLY A 339 7.24 -12.84 -7.39
C GLY A 339 5.83 -12.45 -6.95
N GLY A 340 5.62 -11.19 -6.56
CA GLY A 340 4.30 -10.65 -6.16
C GLY A 340 3.21 -11.21 -7.08
N ASP A 341 2.40 -12.11 -6.53
CA ASP A 341 1.36 -12.88 -7.20
C ASP A 341 1.64 -13.42 -8.64
N ALA A 342 2.89 -13.83 -8.91
CA ALA A 342 3.41 -14.72 -9.99
C ALA A 342 4.20 -14.09 -11.15
N SER A 343 5.54 -14.26 -11.15
CA SER A 343 6.39 -14.27 -12.36
C SER A 343 7.75 -14.98 -12.11
N GLY A 344 7.69 -16.32 -12.05
CA GLY A 344 8.63 -17.12 -12.84
C GLY A 344 7.86 -17.59 -14.08
N SER A 345 8.50 -18.26 -15.05
CA SER A 345 7.87 -18.84 -16.26
C SER A 345 6.90 -19.99 -15.96
N GLY A 346 5.98 -19.74 -15.02
CA GLY A 346 4.91 -20.58 -14.57
C GLY A 346 5.10 -21.21 -13.18
N ASP A 347 4.90 -20.54 -12.05
CA ASP A 347 5.01 -21.25 -10.74
C ASP A 347 3.88 -20.89 -9.78
N SER A 348 2.69 -21.23 -10.24
CA SER A 348 1.41 -20.65 -9.83
C SER A 348 0.66 -21.55 -8.84
N ILE A 349 0.63 -21.11 -7.57
CA ILE A 349 -0.42 -21.46 -6.62
C ILE A 349 -1.30 -20.21 -6.47
N HIS A 350 -2.49 -20.21 -7.04
CA HIS A 350 -3.40 -19.05 -6.98
C HIS A 350 -4.19 -19.00 -5.66
N ASN A 351 -4.01 -17.92 -4.87
CA ASN A 351 -4.93 -17.28 -3.88
C ASN A 351 -4.17 -16.44 -2.82
N VAL A 352 -4.34 -15.10 -2.79
CA VAL A 352 -3.39 -14.23 -2.08
C VAL A 352 -3.97 -12.87 -1.67
N ALA A 353 -4.58 -12.81 -0.49
CA ALA A 353 -4.85 -11.54 0.23
C ALA A 353 -3.90 -11.32 1.43
N SER A 354 -2.96 -12.25 1.67
CA SER A 354 -1.86 -12.15 2.64
C SER A 354 -1.11 -13.49 2.73
N LEU A 355 -0.06 -13.67 1.94
CA LEU A 355 0.89 -14.76 2.14
C LEU A 355 1.90 -14.39 3.23
N THR A 356 2.13 -15.32 4.16
CA THR A 356 3.27 -15.21 5.08
C THR A 356 4.47 -15.91 4.44
N TYR A 357 5.27 -15.14 3.71
CA TYR A 357 6.51 -15.63 3.14
C TYR A 357 7.61 -15.73 4.23
N GLN A 358 8.01 -16.94 4.61
CA GLN A 358 9.12 -17.22 5.54
C GLN A 358 9.72 -18.62 5.30
N PRO A 359 11.06 -18.74 5.23
CA PRO A 359 11.94 -18.37 4.12
C PRO A 359 11.95 -19.43 2.98
N PHE A 360 12.08 -19.01 1.71
CA PHE A 360 12.26 -19.90 0.55
C PHE A 360 13.69 -20.44 0.48
N THR A 361 13.82 -21.67 -0.02
CA THR A 361 15.14 -22.21 -0.31
C THR A 361 15.58 -21.70 -1.68
N THR A 362 16.75 -21.06 -1.78
CA THR A 362 17.32 -20.59 -3.06
C THR A 362 18.23 -21.62 -3.73
N THR A 363 18.52 -22.72 -3.05
CA THR A 363 19.32 -23.83 -3.58
C THR A 363 18.40 -24.96 -4.01
N ARG A 364 18.41 -25.33 -5.30
CA ARG A 364 17.64 -26.46 -5.85
C ARG A 364 17.77 -27.69 -4.94
N PRO A 365 16.71 -28.06 -4.21
CA PRO A 365 16.74 -29.21 -3.33
C PRO A 365 16.95 -30.50 -4.13
N GLY A 366 17.63 -31.48 -3.54
CA GLY A 366 17.85 -32.77 -4.20
C GLY A 366 16.57 -33.53 -4.53
N ILE A 367 15.45 -33.19 -3.86
CA ILE A 367 14.13 -33.75 -4.16
C ILE A 367 13.61 -33.33 -5.53
N CYS A 368 14.05 -32.19 -6.10
CA CYS A 368 13.58 -31.72 -7.41
C CYS A 368 14.21 -32.47 -8.59
N ASN A 369 15.16 -33.38 -8.36
CA ASN A 369 15.73 -34.24 -9.41
C ASN A 369 14.77 -35.40 -9.73
N TYR A 370 13.63 -35.08 -10.31
CA TYR A 370 12.53 -36.02 -10.56
C TYR A 370 12.88 -37.12 -11.57
N GLU A 371 13.74 -36.83 -12.56
CA GLU A 371 14.18 -37.79 -13.59
C GLU A 371 14.76 -39.07 -12.98
N SER A 372 15.40 -38.95 -11.81
CA SER A 372 15.98 -40.09 -11.08
C SER A 372 14.98 -40.84 -10.19
N ALA A 373 13.81 -40.23 -9.95
CA ALA A 373 12.72 -40.76 -9.15
C ALA A 373 11.59 -41.38 -10.00
N ILE A 374 11.45 -40.95 -11.26
CA ILE A 374 10.60 -41.60 -12.25
C ILE A 374 11.34 -42.82 -12.78
N SER A 375 10.97 -43.99 -12.26
CA SER A 375 11.49 -45.27 -12.75
C SER A 375 10.54 -46.38 -12.34
N SER A 376 10.12 -47.16 -13.32
CA SER A 376 9.32 -48.35 -13.14
C SER A 376 10.09 -49.61 -13.53
N THR A 377 9.53 -50.79 -13.23
CA THR A 377 10.06 -52.07 -13.77
C THR A 377 9.29 -52.56 -14.99
N VAL A 378 8.30 -51.78 -15.45
CA VAL A 378 7.45 -52.12 -16.59
C VAL A 378 8.14 -51.60 -17.85
N ASP A 379 8.32 -52.49 -18.82
CA ASP A 379 8.94 -52.25 -20.12
C ASP A 379 8.12 -53.09 -21.13
N THR A 380 7.12 -52.44 -21.73
CA THR A 380 6.03 -53.10 -22.45
C THR A 380 6.50 -53.68 -23.79
N ASP A 381 7.40 -53.01 -24.49
CA ASP A 381 7.95 -53.47 -25.77
C ASP A 381 9.28 -54.25 -25.65
N ALA A 382 9.87 -54.26 -24.46
CA ALA A 382 11.09 -54.96 -24.07
C ALA A 382 12.36 -54.46 -24.77
N ASP A 383 12.44 -53.16 -25.06
CA ASP A 383 13.62 -52.53 -25.68
C ASP A 383 14.72 -52.13 -24.68
N GLY A 384 14.37 -52.10 -23.39
CA GLY A 384 15.26 -51.79 -22.28
C GLY A 384 15.09 -50.40 -21.66
N LEU A 385 14.18 -49.58 -22.18
CA LEU A 385 13.66 -48.36 -21.57
C LEU A 385 12.33 -48.69 -20.88
N ASP A 386 12.08 -48.15 -19.68
CA ASP A 386 10.84 -48.46 -18.96
C ASP A 386 9.73 -47.47 -19.32
N ASP A 387 8.47 -47.93 -19.36
CA ASP A 387 7.31 -47.17 -19.85
C ASP A 387 7.18 -45.78 -19.20
N ALA A 388 7.47 -45.67 -17.90
CA ALA A 388 7.37 -44.39 -17.20
C ALA A 388 8.43 -43.40 -17.70
N THR A 389 9.64 -43.88 -17.99
CA THR A 389 10.74 -43.08 -18.52
C THR A 389 10.47 -42.68 -19.97
N GLU A 390 9.97 -43.60 -20.81
CA GLU A 390 9.58 -43.33 -22.20
C GLU A 390 8.57 -42.19 -22.28
N ILE A 391 7.49 -42.30 -21.51
CA ILE A 391 6.36 -41.37 -21.56
C ILE A 391 6.72 -40.02 -20.95
N VAL A 392 7.35 -40.00 -19.78
CA VAL A 392 7.48 -38.77 -18.98
C VAL A 392 8.76 -37.99 -19.28
N ILE A 393 9.85 -38.69 -19.67
CA ILE A 393 11.16 -38.05 -19.85
C ILE A 393 11.47 -37.84 -21.33
N TYR A 394 11.20 -38.83 -22.19
CA TYR A 394 11.68 -38.82 -23.58
C TYR A 394 10.59 -38.64 -24.65
N GLY A 395 9.32 -38.86 -24.30
CA GLY A 395 8.21 -38.79 -25.25
C GLY A 395 8.22 -39.91 -26.30
N CYS A 396 8.76 -41.07 -25.95
CA CYS A 396 8.77 -42.26 -26.83
C CYS A 396 7.44 -43.02 -26.72
N ASP A 397 7.11 -43.82 -27.73
CA ASP A 397 5.93 -44.71 -27.71
C ASP A 397 6.29 -46.02 -26.98
N PRO A 398 5.77 -46.25 -25.75
CA PRO A 398 6.12 -47.40 -24.91
C PRO A 398 5.62 -48.76 -25.45
N ASP A 399 4.84 -48.75 -26.53
CA ASP A 399 4.42 -49.97 -27.23
C ASP A 399 5.29 -50.23 -28.50
N ASN A 400 6.32 -49.42 -28.77
CA ASN A 400 7.14 -49.50 -29.99
C ASN A 400 8.65 -49.22 -29.77
N SER A 401 9.44 -50.30 -29.86
CA SER A 401 10.90 -50.32 -29.59
C SER A 401 11.81 -49.48 -30.49
N ASP A 402 11.27 -48.69 -31.41
CA ASP A 402 11.96 -47.78 -32.36
C ASP A 402 10.89 -46.77 -32.81
N THR A 403 10.59 -45.80 -31.94
CA THR A 403 9.47 -44.87 -32.11
C THR A 403 9.57 -44.11 -33.43
N ASN A 404 10.75 -43.62 -33.78
CA ASN A 404 10.97 -42.85 -35.02
C ASN A 404 11.25 -43.71 -36.26
N GLY A 405 11.43 -45.03 -36.11
CA GLY A 405 11.71 -45.95 -37.21
C GLY A 405 13.07 -45.72 -37.88
N ASN A 406 14.02 -45.08 -37.20
CA ASN A 406 15.34 -44.76 -37.75
C ASN A 406 16.29 -45.99 -37.74
N GLY A 407 15.90 -47.06 -37.05
CA GLY A 407 16.63 -48.33 -36.93
C GLY A 407 17.53 -48.44 -35.71
N THR A 408 17.47 -47.49 -34.78
CA THR A 408 18.03 -47.53 -33.42
C THR A 408 16.86 -47.70 -32.46
N SER A 409 16.96 -48.56 -31.45
CA SER A 409 15.88 -48.68 -30.47
C SER A 409 15.91 -47.52 -29.48
N ASP A 410 14.76 -47.20 -28.89
CA ASP A 410 14.62 -46.10 -27.95
C ASP A 410 15.46 -46.38 -26.68
N GLY A 411 15.56 -47.64 -26.24
CA GLY A 411 16.48 -48.07 -25.18
C GLY A 411 17.98 -47.94 -25.52
N ASP A 412 18.37 -47.86 -26.80
CA ASP A 412 19.76 -47.61 -27.23
C ASP A 412 20.03 -46.09 -27.40
N ASP A 413 19.05 -45.31 -27.85
CA ASP A 413 19.09 -43.85 -27.97
C ASP A 413 17.75 -43.20 -27.60
N PRO A 414 17.51 -42.95 -26.30
CA PRO A 414 16.23 -42.44 -25.84
C PRO A 414 16.00 -40.97 -26.21
N THR A 415 17.02 -40.27 -26.70
CA THR A 415 16.90 -38.85 -27.07
C THR A 415 16.40 -38.64 -28.49
N ASP A 416 16.23 -39.72 -29.25
CA ASP A 416 15.87 -39.69 -30.67
C ASP A 416 14.60 -40.52 -30.93
N CYS A 417 13.48 -40.10 -30.33
CA CYS A 417 12.17 -40.74 -30.50
C CYS A 417 11.25 -40.00 -31.51
N GLN A 418 11.73 -38.94 -32.16
CA GLN A 418 10.91 -38.08 -33.03
C GLN A 418 10.74 -38.64 -34.45
N VAL A 419 9.48 -38.93 -34.85
CA VAL A 419 9.13 -39.41 -36.19
C VAL A 419 9.38 -38.31 -37.22
N THR A 420 10.32 -38.50 -38.16
CA THR A 420 10.53 -37.51 -39.24
C THR A 420 9.36 -37.59 -40.25
N ALA A 421 8.31 -36.83 -40.01
CA ALA A 421 7.21 -36.60 -40.96
C ALA A 421 7.70 -35.75 -42.16
N PRO A 422 7.03 -35.82 -43.34
CA PRO A 422 7.32 -34.91 -44.45
C PRO A 422 7.10 -33.45 -44.04
N ASP A 423 8.00 -32.57 -44.46
CA ASP A 423 7.97 -31.11 -44.29
C ASP A 423 8.31 -30.53 -45.68
N ALA A 424 7.31 -29.95 -46.35
CA ALA A 424 7.35 -29.67 -47.78
C ALA A 424 7.96 -28.31 -48.16
N ASP A 425 7.87 -27.30 -47.30
CA ASP A 425 8.52 -26.00 -47.47
C ASP A 425 9.76 -25.79 -46.59
N GLY A 426 9.97 -26.65 -45.59
CA GLY A 426 11.21 -26.76 -44.83
C GLY A 426 11.29 -25.80 -43.66
N ASP A 427 10.16 -25.40 -43.08
CA ASP A 427 10.09 -24.45 -41.97
C ASP A 427 10.20 -25.10 -40.59
N GLY A 428 10.21 -26.43 -40.53
CA GLY A 428 10.30 -27.19 -39.28
C GLY A 428 8.96 -27.67 -38.73
N LEU A 429 7.85 -27.37 -39.39
CA LEU A 429 6.53 -27.95 -39.16
C LEU A 429 6.28 -29.06 -40.21
N SER A 430 5.59 -30.14 -39.85
CA SER A 430 5.31 -31.22 -40.79
C SER A 430 3.99 -31.03 -41.54
N ASP A 431 3.89 -31.54 -42.77
CA ASP A 431 2.71 -31.44 -43.64
C ASP A 431 1.40 -31.84 -42.94
N ASP A 432 1.45 -32.80 -42.01
CA ASP A 432 0.31 -33.27 -41.24
C ASP A 432 -0.03 -32.40 -40.02
N ILE A 433 0.97 -31.77 -39.39
CA ILE A 433 0.77 -30.75 -38.35
C ILE A 433 0.19 -29.49 -38.98
N GLU A 434 0.77 -29.00 -40.08
CA GLU A 434 0.28 -27.85 -40.83
C GLU A 434 -1.18 -28.03 -41.27
N ALA A 435 -1.52 -29.21 -41.79
CA ALA A 435 -2.89 -29.54 -42.16
C ALA A 435 -3.87 -29.57 -40.96
N SER A 436 -3.36 -29.81 -39.74
CA SER A 436 -4.15 -29.82 -38.50
C SER A 436 -4.35 -28.42 -37.91
N LEU A 437 -3.33 -27.55 -38.03
CA LEU A 437 -3.34 -26.15 -37.61
C LEU A 437 -4.09 -25.26 -38.62
N GLY A 438 -4.15 -25.67 -39.88
CA GLY A 438 -4.82 -24.95 -40.96
C GLY A 438 -3.90 -24.04 -41.78
N THR A 439 -2.60 -24.09 -41.53
CA THR A 439 -1.54 -23.45 -42.31
C THR A 439 -1.34 -24.15 -43.66
N ASP A 440 -0.60 -23.55 -44.61
CA ASP A 440 -0.39 -24.11 -45.97
C ASP A 440 0.94 -24.89 -46.05
N PRO A 441 0.92 -26.22 -46.27
CA PRO A 441 2.11 -27.10 -46.39
C PRO A 441 3.09 -26.81 -47.53
N ASN A 442 3.04 -25.64 -48.15
CA ASN A 442 3.97 -25.23 -49.20
C ASN A 442 4.33 -23.74 -49.07
N ASN A 443 3.93 -23.12 -47.97
CA ASN A 443 4.14 -21.73 -47.66
C ASN A 443 4.61 -21.63 -46.20
N PRO A 444 5.91 -21.40 -45.98
CA PRO A 444 6.51 -21.49 -44.65
C PRO A 444 6.14 -20.32 -43.72
N ASP A 445 5.16 -19.48 -44.09
CA ASP A 445 4.78 -18.22 -43.44
C ASP A 445 3.36 -17.90 -43.95
N SER A 446 2.36 -18.41 -43.24
CA SER A 446 0.98 -18.52 -43.69
C SER A 446 0.19 -17.21 -43.60
N ASP A 447 0.57 -16.29 -42.72
CA ASP A 447 -0.11 -15.00 -42.51
C ASP A 447 0.71 -13.77 -42.95
N TYR A 448 1.97 -13.96 -43.31
CA TYR A 448 2.88 -12.99 -43.92
C TYR A 448 3.41 -11.90 -42.98
N ASP A 449 3.64 -12.23 -41.72
CA ASP A 449 4.25 -11.34 -40.70
C ASP A 449 5.80 -11.41 -40.68
N ASN A 450 6.40 -12.39 -41.39
CA ASN A 450 7.82 -12.74 -41.47
C ASN A 450 8.36 -13.69 -40.38
N LEU A 451 7.52 -14.24 -39.51
CA LEU A 451 7.79 -15.47 -38.79
C LEU A 451 7.34 -16.66 -39.64
N THR A 452 7.99 -17.80 -39.43
CA THR A 452 7.57 -19.02 -40.11
C THR A 452 6.56 -19.79 -39.27
N ASP A 453 5.62 -20.52 -39.89
CA ASP A 453 4.62 -21.32 -39.14
C ASP A 453 5.31 -22.26 -38.14
N GLY A 454 6.47 -22.80 -38.53
CA GLY A 454 7.37 -23.55 -37.67
C GLY A 454 8.03 -22.74 -36.53
N GLU A 455 8.44 -21.49 -36.73
CA GLU A 455 8.97 -20.62 -35.66
C GLU A 455 7.88 -20.22 -34.65
N GLU A 456 6.66 -19.98 -35.09
CA GLU A 456 5.56 -19.56 -34.21
C GLU A 456 5.06 -20.73 -33.34
N ILE A 457 4.99 -21.94 -33.91
CA ILE A 457 4.53 -23.14 -33.20
C ILE A 457 5.62 -23.80 -32.37
N ASN A 458 6.85 -23.90 -32.91
CA ASN A 458 7.97 -24.51 -32.17
C ASN A 458 8.71 -23.52 -31.27
N GLY A 459 8.39 -22.23 -31.39
CA GLY A 459 8.92 -21.15 -30.58
C GLY A 459 10.10 -20.42 -31.23
N PHE A 460 10.06 -19.09 -31.19
CA PHE A 460 11.10 -18.20 -31.69
C PHE A 460 12.02 -17.76 -30.54
N LEU A 461 13.32 -18.08 -30.62
CA LEU A 461 14.31 -17.63 -29.64
C LEU A 461 14.72 -16.17 -29.93
N ALA A 462 14.13 -15.24 -29.19
CA ALA A 462 14.44 -13.81 -29.28
C ALA A 462 15.83 -13.47 -28.73
N GLY A 463 16.26 -12.23 -28.99
CA GLY A 463 17.61 -11.76 -28.63
C GLY A 463 17.86 -11.64 -27.12
N ASN A 464 16.80 -11.60 -26.30
CA ASN A 464 16.85 -11.70 -24.83
C ASN A 464 17.07 -13.15 -24.32
N GLY A 465 16.97 -14.16 -25.20
CA GLY A 465 17.12 -15.57 -24.83
C GLY A 465 15.84 -16.25 -24.36
N ILE A 466 14.70 -15.55 -24.45
CA ILE A 466 13.36 -16.08 -24.22
C ILE A 466 12.83 -16.66 -25.54
N THR A 467 12.01 -17.71 -25.43
CA THR A 467 11.34 -18.33 -26.57
C THR A 467 9.87 -17.92 -26.56
N TYR A 468 9.43 -17.20 -27.59
CA TYR A 468 8.06 -16.72 -27.75
C TYR A 468 7.28 -17.58 -28.73
N PHE A 469 5.95 -17.63 -28.57
CA PHE A 469 5.04 -18.41 -29.41
C PHE A 469 3.89 -17.51 -29.87
N SER A 470 3.43 -17.72 -31.09
CA SER A 470 2.35 -16.95 -31.69
C SER A 470 1.44 -17.81 -32.57
N ASN A 471 0.39 -17.22 -33.15
CA ASN A 471 -0.58 -17.92 -33.97
C ASN A 471 -0.24 -17.76 -35.47
N PRO A 472 0.12 -18.84 -36.19
CA PRO A 472 0.60 -18.79 -37.58
C PRO A 472 -0.46 -18.47 -38.65
N LEU A 473 -1.63 -17.98 -38.22
CA LEU A 473 -2.73 -17.56 -39.08
C LEU A 473 -3.15 -16.11 -38.81
N GLU A 474 -2.57 -15.46 -37.81
CA GLU A 474 -2.94 -14.14 -37.33
C GLU A 474 -1.68 -13.31 -37.07
N PRO A 475 -1.38 -12.29 -37.92
CA PRO A 475 -0.13 -11.53 -37.82
C PRO A 475 -0.13 -10.49 -36.68
N TYR A 476 -1.07 -10.62 -35.75
CA TYR A 476 -1.34 -9.78 -34.57
C TYR A 476 -2.07 -10.71 -33.59
N THR A 477 -1.33 -11.64 -33.00
CA THR A 477 -1.89 -12.77 -32.26
C THR A 477 -2.75 -12.33 -31.08
N ASP A 478 -2.34 -11.28 -30.40
CA ASP A 478 -2.99 -10.67 -29.24
C ASP A 478 -3.88 -9.47 -29.59
N SER A 479 -3.65 -8.81 -30.74
CA SER A 479 -4.40 -7.67 -31.28
C SER A 479 -4.13 -6.29 -30.63
N ASP A 480 -2.92 -6.04 -30.15
CA ASP A 480 -2.47 -4.75 -29.56
C ASP A 480 -1.99 -3.69 -30.59
N ASP A 481 -2.06 -3.99 -31.90
CA ASP A 481 -1.53 -3.21 -33.04
C ASP A 481 0.01 -3.34 -33.30
N LEU A 482 0.74 -4.21 -32.58
CA LEU A 482 2.07 -4.71 -32.92
C LEU A 482 1.99 -6.09 -33.59
N ASP A 483 2.77 -6.31 -34.67
CA ASP A 483 2.81 -7.62 -35.30
C ASP A 483 3.83 -8.54 -34.61
N ASP A 484 3.54 -9.84 -34.58
CA ASP A 484 4.29 -10.83 -33.80
C ASP A 484 5.81 -10.78 -34.11
N TYR A 485 6.16 -10.54 -35.38
CA TYR A 485 7.55 -10.33 -35.81
C TYR A 485 8.21 -9.10 -35.16
N ASP A 486 7.53 -7.94 -35.13
CA ASP A 486 8.07 -6.71 -34.54
C ASP A 486 8.30 -6.85 -33.04
N GLU A 487 7.47 -7.62 -32.34
CA GLU A 487 7.56 -7.90 -30.91
C GLU A 487 8.78 -8.75 -30.57
N VAL A 488 8.92 -9.90 -31.23
CA VAL A 488 10.04 -10.82 -30.98
C VAL A 488 11.38 -10.30 -31.51
N MET A 489 11.35 -9.38 -32.48
CA MET A 489 12.52 -8.63 -32.92
C MET A 489 12.82 -7.43 -32.03
N GLY A 490 11.81 -6.92 -31.34
CA GLY A 490 11.91 -5.84 -30.39
C GLY A 490 12.20 -4.47 -31.00
N TYR A 491 12.32 -3.48 -30.12
CA TYR A 491 12.68 -2.12 -30.49
C TYR A 491 13.79 -1.56 -29.59
N THR A 492 14.51 -0.55 -30.08
CA THR A 492 15.55 0.13 -29.29
C THR A 492 15.02 1.49 -28.86
N ASN A 493 14.99 1.71 -27.56
CA ASN A 493 14.51 2.94 -26.95
C ASN A 493 15.48 4.12 -27.19
N SER A 494 15.09 5.31 -26.75
CA SER A 494 15.85 6.55 -26.99
C SER A 494 17.25 6.55 -26.34
N GLU A 495 17.43 5.77 -25.27
CA GLU A 495 18.69 5.62 -24.51
C GLU A 495 19.64 4.57 -25.09
N GLY A 496 19.11 3.70 -25.96
CA GLY A 496 19.86 2.61 -26.60
C GLY A 496 19.66 1.23 -25.96
N ASN A 497 18.72 1.09 -25.03
CA ASN A 497 18.27 -0.19 -24.50
C ASN A 497 17.37 -0.87 -25.54
N HIS A 498 17.41 -2.20 -25.62
CA HIS A 498 16.66 -2.97 -26.60
C HIS A 498 15.69 -3.90 -25.88
N TYR A 499 14.41 -3.73 -26.14
CA TYR A 499 13.29 -4.40 -25.48
C TYR A 499 12.53 -5.28 -26.45
N TYR A 500 11.86 -6.30 -25.91
CA TYR A 500 11.04 -7.29 -26.61
C TYR A 500 9.71 -7.38 -25.89
N SER A 501 8.68 -7.90 -26.55
CA SER A 501 7.37 -8.20 -25.95
C SER A 501 6.91 -9.61 -26.33
N ASP A 502 5.91 -10.14 -25.61
CA ASP A 502 5.30 -11.44 -25.86
C ASP A 502 4.09 -11.31 -26.81
N PRO A 503 4.17 -11.84 -28.04
CA PRO A 503 3.12 -11.70 -29.06
C PRO A 503 1.78 -12.35 -28.72
N SER A 504 1.70 -13.08 -27.61
CA SER A 504 0.46 -13.67 -27.13
C SER A 504 -0.28 -12.82 -26.10
N LEU A 505 0.27 -11.65 -25.73
CA LEU A 505 -0.21 -10.79 -24.64
C LEU A 505 -0.25 -9.33 -25.08
N GLU A 506 -1.44 -8.70 -25.05
CA GLU A 506 -1.60 -7.26 -25.34
C GLU A 506 -0.83 -6.33 -24.37
N ASP A 507 -0.23 -6.89 -23.32
CA ASP A 507 0.37 -6.22 -22.16
C ASP A 507 1.30 -7.27 -21.50
N THR A 508 2.58 -7.21 -21.82
CA THR A 508 3.56 -8.27 -21.49
C THR A 508 3.88 -8.32 -19.99
N ASP A 509 3.97 -7.18 -19.31
CA ASP A 509 4.28 -7.08 -17.88
C ASP A 509 3.06 -6.84 -16.97
N PHE A 510 1.89 -6.58 -17.57
CA PHE A 510 0.60 -6.40 -16.92
C PHE A 510 0.46 -5.11 -16.09
N ASP A 511 1.19 -4.05 -16.45
CA ASP A 511 1.10 -2.75 -15.76
C ASP A 511 -0.10 -1.89 -16.24
N GLN A 512 -0.77 -2.31 -17.34
CA GLN A 512 -1.87 -1.66 -18.08
C GLN A 512 -1.45 -0.70 -19.20
N LEU A 513 -0.17 -0.58 -19.49
CA LEU A 513 0.38 0.06 -20.67
C LEU A 513 0.64 -1.02 -21.72
N TRP A 514 -0.09 -0.98 -22.84
CA TRP A 514 0.07 -2.00 -23.88
C TRP A 514 1.44 -1.91 -24.54
N ASP A 515 1.94 -3.03 -25.07
CA ASP A 515 3.30 -3.12 -25.63
C ASP A 515 3.51 -2.09 -26.78
N ASP A 516 2.45 -1.79 -27.54
CA ASP A 516 2.43 -0.72 -28.55
C ASP A 516 2.55 0.70 -27.95
N GLU A 517 1.90 0.95 -26.82
CA GLU A 517 1.95 2.19 -26.04
C GLU A 517 3.31 2.35 -25.36
N GLU A 518 3.89 1.28 -24.84
CA GLU A 518 5.23 1.26 -24.28
C GLU A 518 6.28 1.56 -25.34
N ARG A 519 6.16 0.93 -26.51
CA ARG A 519 7.02 1.26 -27.66
C ARG A 519 6.92 2.73 -28.06
N TYR A 520 5.74 3.33 -27.90
CA TYR A 520 5.55 4.75 -28.13
C TYR A 520 6.20 5.62 -27.04
N ASN A 521 6.12 5.21 -25.77
CA ASN A 521 6.66 5.92 -24.60
C ASN A 521 8.15 5.64 -24.33
N ASN A 522 8.73 4.61 -24.95
CA ASN A 522 10.13 4.13 -24.80
C ASN A 522 10.43 3.37 -23.49
N THR A 523 9.40 2.83 -22.84
CA THR A 523 9.44 2.02 -21.61
C THR A 523 9.80 0.57 -21.92
N ASN A 524 9.77 -0.35 -20.96
CA ASN A 524 10.24 -1.72 -21.11
C ASN A 524 9.11 -2.73 -20.91
N PRO A 525 8.59 -3.39 -21.97
CA PRO A 525 7.46 -4.31 -21.89
C PRO A 525 7.61 -5.54 -21.00
N ASP A 526 8.84 -5.83 -20.56
CA ASP A 526 9.11 -6.91 -19.63
C ASP A 526 9.15 -6.43 -18.15
N SER A 527 8.81 -5.17 -17.85
CA SER A 527 9.05 -4.53 -16.55
C SER A 527 8.09 -3.36 -16.29
N ASP A 528 7.19 -3.56 -15.32
CA ASP A 528 6.16 -2.61 -14.90
C ASP A 528 6.68 -1.24 -14.42
N ASP A 529 7.98 -1.14 -14.12
CA ASP A 529 8.70 0.04 -13.65
C ASP A 529 10.06 0.08 -14.37
N THR A 530 10.18 0.89 -15.43
CA THR A 530 11.34 0.89 -16.33
C THR A 530 12.60 1.43 -15.66
N ASP A 531 12.47 2.46 -14.82
CA ASP A 531 13.61 3.13 -14.20
C ASP A 531 13.88 2.70 -12.76
N SER A 532 13.00 1.87 -12.19
CA SER A 532 13.08 1.25 -10.86
C SER A 532 12.98 2.24 -9.69
N ASP A 533 12.08 3.23 -9.78
CA ASP A 533 11.81 4.21 -8.72
C ASP A 533 10.62 3.83 -7.81
N GLN A 534 9.86 2.79 -8.16
CA GLN A 534 8.62 2.29 -7.53
C GLN A 534 7.31 2.94 -7.99
N VAL A 535 7.34 3.73 -9.07
CA VAL A 535 6.17 4.14 -9.84
C VAL A 535 6.10 3.28 -11.09
N SER A 536 4.90 2.81 -11.44
CA SER A 536 4.76 2.02 -12.67
C SER A 536 4.72 2.92 -13.89
N ASP A 537 5.25 2.46 -15.02
CA ASP A 537 5.28 3.19 -16.29
C ASP A 537 3.87 3.69 -16.69
N TYR A 538 2.84 2.86 -16.51
CA TYR A 538 1.44 3.27 -16.66
C TYR A 538 1.05 4.49 -15.82
N ASP A 539 1.38 4.51 -14.53
CA ASP A 539 1.01 5.59 -13.60
C ASP A 539 1.71 6.90 -13.96
N GLU A 540 2.94 6.84 -14.46
CA GLU A 540 3.71 8.00 -14.92
C GLU A 540 3.14 8.58 -16.22
N VAL A 541 2.85 7.71 -17.20
CA VAL A 541 2.32 8.09 -18.51
C VAL A 541 0.87 8.59 -18.42
N MET A 542 0.02 7.89 -17.67
CA MET A 542 -1.40 8.23 -17.53
C MET A 542 -1.67 9.28 -16.46
N GLY A 543 -0.72 9.44 -15.55
CA GLY A 543 -0.68 10.40 -14.48
C GLY A 543 -1.45 9.96 -13.23
N PHE A 544 -0.91 10.30 -12.08
CA PHE A 544 -1.53 10.13 -10.77
C PHE A 544 -2.38 11.35 -10.41
N TYR A 545 -3.56 11.13 -9.81
CA TYR A 545 -4.45 12.22 -9.42
C TYR A 545 -4.16 12.72 -7.99
N SER A 546 -3.64 13.94 -7.86
CA SER A 546 -3.52 14.65 -6.59
C SER A 546 -4.87 15.23 -6.17
N TYR A 547 -5.37 14.76 -5.02
CA TYR A 547 -6.62 15.25 -4.43
C TYR A 547 -6.47 16.64 -3.80
N GLU A 548 -5.26 17.00 -3.38
CA GLU A 548 -4.96 18.27 -2.73
C GLU A 548 -4.93 19.39 -3.76
N MET A 549 -4.28 19.14 -4.90
CA MET A 549 -4.23 20.09 -6.02
C MET A 549 -5.37 19.96 -7.04
N ASP A 550 -6.24 18.94 -6.94
CA ASP A 550 -7.33 18.66 -7.90
C ASP A 550 -6.84 18.55 -9.36
N THR A 551 -5.68 17.90 -9.56
CA THR A 551 -5.01 17.77 -10.86
C THR A 551 -4.32 16.41 -11.01
N TYR A 552 -3.90 16.07 -12.23
CA TYR A 552 -3.04 14.91 -12.51
C TYR A 552 -1.58 15.37 -12.59
N PHE A 553 -0.69 14.62 -11.96
CA PHE A 553 0.76 14.73 -12.10
C PHE A 553 1.27 13.60 -12.96
N TYR A 554 2.34 13.89 -13.70
CA TYR A 554 3.00 13.01 -14.65
C TYR A 554 4.49 13.09 -14.35
N SER A 555 5.22 12.03 -14.70
CA SER A 555 6.68 11.96 -14.61
C SER A 555 7.26 11.32 -15.88
N ASP A 556 8.58 11.34 -16.03
CA ASP A 556 9.31 10.68 -17.10
C ASP A 556 9.68 9.25 -16.69
N PRO A 557 9.08 8.20 -17.29
CA PRO A 557 9.26 6.80 -16.89
C PRO A 557 10.66 6.21 -17.18
N LEU A 558 11.59 7.08 -17.60
CA LEU A 558 12.98 6.74 -17.85
C LEU A 558 13.92 7.36 -16.81
N GLN A 559 13.40 8.13 -15.85
CA GLN A 559 14.17 8.89 -14.89
C GLN A 559 13.57 8.82 -13.49
N GLN A 560 14.26 8.08 -12.61
CA GLN A 560 13.89 7.99 -11.18
C GLN A 560 13.68 9.32 -10.45
N ASN A 561 14.18 10.42 -11.02
CA ASN A 561 13.97 11.75 -10.50
C ASN A 561 13.85 12.67 -11.74
N SER A 562 12.62 13.02 -12.06
CA SER A 562 12.22 13.70 -13.28
C SER A 562 12.69 15.16 -13.34
N ASP A 563 12.68 15.89 -12.23
CA ASP A 563 13.07 17.31 -12.16
C ASP A 563 14.50 17.57 -11.63
N ALA A 564 15.12 16.55 -11.07
CA ALA A 564 16.43 16.50 -10.42
C ALA A 564 16.57 17.35 -9.13
N ASP A 565 15.51 17.52 -8.33
CA ASP A 565 15.52 18.32 -7.10
C ASP A 565 16.22 17.60 -5.91
N GLY A 566 15.99 16.30 -5.76
CA GLY A 566 16.52 15.48 -4.67
C GLY A 566 15.63 14.32 -4.26
N TRP A 567 14.32 14.41 -4.45
CA TRP A 567 13.35 13.31 -4.26
C TRP A 567 13.20 12.47 -5.53
N ASP A 568 12.84 11.20 -5.38
CA ASP A 568 12.39 10.40 -6.53
C ASP A 568 10.91 10.63 -6.81
N ASP A 569 10.44 10.28 -8.02
CA ASP A 569 9.07 10.59 -8.43
C ASP A 569 8.05 9.88 -7.51
N TYR A 570 8.40 8.68 -7.03
CA TYR A 570 7.69 8.01 -5.94
C TYR A 570 7.57 8.86 -4.66
N GLU A 571 8.68 9.41 -4.15
CA GLU A 571 8.70 10.29 -2.98
C GLU A 571 7.77 11.49 -3.20
N GLU A 572 7.82 12.13 -4.37
CA GLU A 572 6.95 13.26 -4.71
C GLU A 572 5.47 12.87 -4.77
N PHE A 573 5.12 11.76 -5.43
CA PHE A 573 3.74 11.24 -5.43
C PHE A 573 3.22 10.96 -4.03
N THR A 574 4.08 10.44 -3.13
CA THR A 574 3.66 10.19 -1.74
C THR A 574 3.50 11.46 -0.92
N ASN A 575 4.23 12.53 -1.24
CA ASN A 575 4.12 13.83 -0.60
C ASN A 575 3.10 14.76 -1.29
N GLY A 576 2.57 14.36 -2.44
CA GLY A 576 1.55 15.11 -3.17
C GLY A 576 2.09 16.29 -3.97
N THR A 577 3.42 16.33 -4.20
CA THR A 577 4.12 17.32 -5.01
C THR A 577 4.19 16.88 -6.49
N ASN A 578 4.73 17.73 -7.36
CA ASN A 578 4.71 17.53 -8.80
C ASN A 578 6.09 17.12 -9.36
N PRO A 579 6.26 15.86 -9.83
CA PRO A 579 7.55 15.32 -10.30
C PRO A 579 8.29 16.06 -11.42
N GLU A 580 7.59 16.95 -12.11
CA GLU A 580 8.16 17.70 -13.23
C GLU A 580 8.64 19.11 -12.82
N TYR A 581 8.47 19.51 -11.56
CA TYR A 581 8.83 20.84 -11.09
C TYR A 581 9.45 20.81 -9.68
N GLU A 582 10.71 21.28 -9.62
CA GLU A 582 11.49 21.36 -8.37
C GLU A 582 10.83 22.14 -7.21
N ASP A 583 9.76 22.90 -7.46
CA ASP A 583 9.10 23.85 -6.57
C ASP A 583 7.60 23.86 -6.93
N THR A 584 6.80 23.12 -6.15
CA THR A 584 5.41 22.80 -6.49
C THR A 584 4.45 23.97 -6.21
N ASP A 585 4.64 24.70 -5.11
CA ASP A 585 3.77 25.82 -4.71
C ASP A 585 4.27 27.18 -5.21
N GLY A 586 5.53 27.29 -5.60
CA GLY A 586 6.13 28.44 -6.25
C GLY A 586 6.70 29.48 -5.29
N ASP A 587 7.01 29.11 -4.04
CA ASP A 587 7.56 30.00 -3.03
C ASP A 587 9.08 30.21 -3.18
N SER A 588 9.77 29.43 -4.02
CA SER A 588 11.22 29.38 -4.27
C SER A 588 12.05 28.46 -3.36
N LEU A 589 11.42 27.66 -2.51
CA LEU A 589 11.99 26.48 -1.89
C LEU A 589 11.74 25.26 -2.79
N ASN A 590 12.64 24.28 -2.69
CA ASN A 590 12.44 23.05 -3.44
C ASN A 590 11.68 22.04 -2.57
N ASP A 591 10.84 21.22 -3.21
CA ASP A 591 9.99 20.24 -2.52
C ASP A 591 10.81 19.32 -1.61
N ASP A 592 11.95 18.80 -2.11
CA ASP A 592 12.87 17.96 -1.33
C ASP A 592 13.43 18.66 -0.10
N ILE A 593 13.70 19.96 -0.19
CA ILE A 593 14.31 20.77 0.86
C ILE A 593 13.29 21.01 1.98
N GLU A 594 12.04 21.29 1.64
CA GLU A 594 10.96 21.53 2.60
C GLU A 594 10.58 20.27 3.34
N GLY A 595 10.34 19.17 2.60
CA GLY A 595 9.93 17.91 3.19
C GLY A 595 11.04 17.21 3.99
N ASN A 596 12.31 17.35 3.61
CA ASN A 596 13.45 16.83 4.40
C ASN A 596 13.87 17.78 5.54
N GLY A 597 13.44 19.04 5.48
CA GLY A 597 13.63 20.08 6.48
C GLY A 597 14.90 20.92 6.30
N ILE A 598 14.75 22.20 6.63
CA ILE A 598 15.74 23.26 6.36
C ILE A 598 16.37 23.73 7.65
N THR A 599 17.69 23.64 7.79
CA THR A 599 18.41 24.24 8.93
C THR A 599 18.81 25.69 8.65
N VAL A 600 18.23 26.63 9.39
CA VAL A 600 18.47 28.07 9.21
C VAL A 600 19.54 28.62 10.17
N GLY A 601 19.74 29.94 10.15
CA GLY A 601 20.85 30.62 10.83
C GLY A 601 20.86 30.49 12.36
N ASP A 602 19.73 30.18 12.97
CA ASP A 602 19.56 29.96 14.41
C ASP A 602 19.98 28.53 14.86
N GLY A 603 20.15 27.61 13.91
CA GLY A 603 20.53 26.22 14.11
C GLY A 603 19.35 25.26 14.34
N GLN A 604 18.11 25.72 14.19
CA GLN A 604 16.91 24.89 14.18
C GLN A 604 16.61 24.39 12.76
N THR A 605 15.82 23.31 12.68
CA THR A 605 15.33 22.75 11.43
C THR A 605 13.83 22.92 11.37
N TYR A 606 13.35 23.56 10.30
CA TYR A 606 11.93 23.78 10.01
C TYR A 606 11.48 22.87 8.87
N TYR A 607 10.18 22.61 8.79
CA TYR A 607 9.54 21.71 7.82
C TYR A 607 8.29 22.41 7.25
N PRO A 608 8.48 23.47 6.44
CA PRO A 608 7.40 24.05 5.66
C PRO A 608 6.74 23.00 4.74
N SER A 609 5.53 23.30 4.29
CA SER A 609 4.74 22.44 3.42
C SER A 609 5.06 22.75 1.96
N PRO A 610 5.54 21.79 1.15
CA PRO A 610 5.86 22.01 -0.28
C PRO A 610 4.63 22.18 -1.19
N LEU A 611 3.48 22.49 -0.59
CA LEU A 611 2.17 22.59 -1.24
C LEU A 611 1.46 23.90 -0.86
N ASP A 612 2.09 24.74 -0.04
CA ASP A 612 1.51 25.94 0.53
C ASP A 612 2.59 27.03 0.68
N GLU A 613 2.49 28.08 -0.15
CA GLU A 613 3.48 29.19 -0.20
C GLU A 613 3.62 29.98 1.12
N ASP A 614 2.73 29.75 2.09
CA ASP A 614 2.63 30.39 3.41
C ASP A 614 2.01 29.35 4.38
N THR A 615 2.85 28.47 4.93
CA THR A 615 2.41 27.23 5.61
C THR A 615 1.53 27.49 6.84
N ASP A 616 1.67 28.64 7.49
CA ASP A 616 0.90 29.01 8.68
C ASP A 616 -0.13 30.13 8.47
N ASP A 617 -0.32 30.56 7.22
CA ASP A 617 -1.26 31.60 6.78
C ASP A 617 -1.03 32.95 7.50
N ASP A 618 0.22 33.28 7.87
CA ASP A 618 0.52 34.50 8.62
C ASP A 618 0.71 35.73 7.72
N GLY A 619 1.03 35.52 6.44
CA GLY A 619 1.28 36.55 5.43
C GLY A 619 2.75 36.76 5.05
N LEU A 620 3.68 36.01 5.63
CA LEU A 620 5.05 35.80 5.15
C LEU A 620 5.10 34.49 4.36
N TRP A 621 5.92 34.44 3.32
CA TRP A 621 6.17 33.18 2.62
C TRP A 621 7.26 32.39 3.34
N ASP A 622 7.19 31.06 3.23
CA ASP A 622 8.12 30.16 3.92
C ASP A 622 9.58 30.49 3.52
N ASP A 623 9.84 30.80 2.24
CA ASP A 623 11.15 31.28 1.75
C ASP A 623 11.65 32.56 2.46
N GLU A 624 10.77 33.50 2.81
CA GLU A 624 11.09 34.76 3.48
C GLU A 624 11.49 34.51 4.94
N GLU A 625 10.78 33.64 5.64
CA GLU A 625 11.08 33.26 7.02
C GLU A 625 12.39 32.46 7.13
N ILE A 626 12.58 31.52 6.20
CA ILE A 626 13.80 30.72 6.08
C ILE A 626 15.02 31.59 5.76
N ALA A 627 14.86 32.57 4.87
CA ALA A 627 15.91 33.55 4.58
C ALA A 627 16.23 34.42 5.80
N GLY A 628 15.21 34.73 6.59
CA GLY A 628 15.24 35.58 7.77
C GLY A 628 15.46 37.05 7.44
N TYR A 629 14.94 37.92 8.29
CA TYR A 629 15.01 39.37 8.12
C TYR A 629 15.90 40.05 9.17
N GLU A 630 16.55 41.15 8.76
CA GLU A 630 17.46 41.95 9.59
C GLU A 630 16.75 43.19 10.14
N TYR A 631 16.28 43.15 11.39
CA TYR A 631 15.73 44.35 12.07
C TYR A 631 16.83 45.28 12.61
N GLU A 632 17.86 44.69 13.22
CA GLU A 632 19.03 45.43 13.71
C GLU A 632 20.28 45.04 12.93
N PRO A 633 21.19 45.98 12.60
CA PRO A 633 22.43 45.67 11.90
C PRO A 633 23.23 44.54 12.55
N GLY A 634 23.21 43.36 11.93
CA GLY A 634 23.89 42.15 12.37
C GLY A 634 23.06 41.15 13.17
N ASN A 635 21.75 41.36 13.36
CA ASN A 635 20.83 40.41 14.00
C ASN A 635 19.74 40.01 12.99
N TYR A 636 19.71 38.73 12.64
CA TYR A 636 18.68 38.13 11.80
C TYR A 636 17.72 37.34 12.66
N TYR A 637 16.43 37.44 12.35
CA TYR A 637 15.35 36.70 12.97
C TYR A 637 14.78 35.72 11.93
N TYR A 638 14.49 34.52 12.40
CA TYR A 638 14.00 33.40 11.58
C TYR A 638 12.74 32.88 12.27
N PRO A 639 11.58 33.48 12.00
CA PRO A 639 10.31 32.95 12.48
C PRO A 639 10.09 31.52 11.97
N ASP A 640 9.21 30.79 12.66
CA ASP A 640 8.95 29.40 12.33
C ASP A 640 7.80 29.38 11.30
N PRO A 641 8.03 28.93 10.05
CA PRO A 641 7.01 28.95 8.98
C PRO A 641 5.78 28.08 9.27
N THR A 642 5.78 27.38 10.40
CA THR A 642 4.66 26.56 10.86
C THR A 642 3.91 27.16 12.05
N GLN A 643 4.25 28.39 12.44
CA GLN A 643 3.73 29.08 13.62
C GLN A 643 3.58 30.60 13.40
N ALA A 644 2.37 30.98 12.98
CA ALA A 644 2.02 32.35 12.63
C ALA A 644 2.24 33.46 13.69
N ASP A 645 2.48 33.11 14.95
CA ASP A 645 2.64 34.03 16.09
C ASP A 645 3.68 33.41 17.03
N ALA A 646 4.93 33.82 16.87
CA ALA A 646 6.09 33.15 17.47
C ALA A 646 6.18 33.34 18.99
N ASP A 647 5.77 34.47 19.55
CA ASP A 647 5.80 34.75 20.99
C ASP A 647 4.44 34.66 21.71
N GLY A 648 3.34 34.61 20.96
CA GLY A 648 1.98 34.40 21.46
C GLY A 648 1.27 35.68 21.93
N ASP A 649 1.66 36.87 21.47
CA ASP A 649 1.07 38.14 21.87
C ASP A 649 -0.19 38.54 21.06
N ASN A 650 -0.55 37.74 20.04
CA ASN A 650 -1.62 37.93 19.06
C ASN A 650 -1.31 38.92 17.92
N LEU A 651 -0.07 39.33 17.72
CA LEU A 651 0.42 39.74 16.41
C LEU A 651 0.89 38.52 15.62
N ASN A 652 0.71 38.57 14.30
CA ASN A 652 1.39 37.61 13.44
C ASN A 652 2.79 38.13 13.12
N ASP A 653 3.73 37.21 12.85
CA ASP A 653 5.13 37.56 12.57
C ASP A 653 5.24 38.48 11.33
N SER A 654 4.34 38.32 10.34
CA SER A 654 4.21 39.23 9.19
C SER A 654 3.86 40.68 9.56
N VAL A 655 3.03 40.87 10.59
CA VAL A 655 2.63 42.18 11.10
C VAL A 655 3.79 42.80 11.86
N GLU A 656 4.48 41.99 12.65
CA GLU A 656 5.68 42.45 13.37
C GLU A 656 6.77 42.92 12.42
N TYR A 657 6.91 42.24 11.28
CA TYR A 657 7.77 42.68 10.20
C TYR A 657 7.36 44.03 9.58
N GLU A 658 6.06 44.29 9.42
CA GLU A 658 5.57 45.57 8.94
C GLU A 658 5.83 46.71 9.95
N TYR A 659 5.66 46.46 11.25
CA TYR A 659 5.79 47.47 12.31
C TYR A 659 7.21 47.57 12.89
N GLY A 660 8.09 46.62 12.58
CA GLY A 660 9.47 46.58 13.05
C GLY A 660 9.63 46.14 14.51
N THR A 661 8.67 45.35 15.01
CA THR A 661 8.73 44.71 16.34
C THR A 661 9.47 43.37 16.27
N ASN A 662 9.72 42.75 17.43
CA ASN A 662 10.52 41.53 17.53
C ASN A 662 9.62 40.31 17.78
N PRO A 663 9.53 39.35 16.82
CA PRO A 663 8.64 38.18 16.87
C PRO A 663 8.92 37.17 17.99
N PHE A 664 9.94 37.42 18.80
CA PHE A 664 10.27 36.58 19.94
C PHE A 664 10.17 37.34 21.26
N SER A 665 9.46 38.47 21.28
CA SER A 665 9.36 39.39 22.41
C SER A 665 8.03 40.12 22.39
N ASP A 666 7.11 39.68 23.25
CA ASP A 666 5.76 40.22 23.38
C ASP A 666 5.72 41.71 23.72
N ASP A 667 6.84 42.27 24.17
CA ASP A 667 7.07 43.68 24.53
C ASP A 667 8.44 44.07 23.96
N THR A 668 8.45 44.72 22.79
CA THR A 668 9.68 44.96 22.01
C THR A 668 10.60 45.98 22.67
N ASP A 669 10.05 47.03 23.25
CA ASP A 669 10.82 48.14 23.85
C ASP A 669 11.00 48.04 25.37
N GLY A 670 10.26 47.14 26.02
CA GLY A 670 10.35 46.80 27.43
C GLY A 670 9.58 47.72 28.37
N ASP A 671 8.55 48.43 27.90
CA ASP A 671 7.75 49.37 28.69
C ASP A 671 6.65 48.69 29.54
N GLN A 672 6.34 47.42 29.26
CA GLN A 672 5.28 46.56 29.85
C GLN A 672 3.90 46.62 29.16
N LEU A 673 3.76 47.34 28.06
CA LEU A 673 2.72 47.13 27.07
C LEU A 673 3.21 46.05 26.10
N ASN A 674 2.28 45.24 25.61
CA ASN A 674 2.63 44.29 24.58
C ASN A 674 2.36 44.90 23.21
N ASP A 675 3.14 44.50 22.21
CA ASP A 675 3.17 45.11 20.88
C ASP A 675 1.76 45.14 20.25
N PHE A 676 0.97 44.07 20.43
CA PHE A 676 -0.43 44.03 20.03
C PHE A 676 -1.29 45.17 20.59
N VAL A 677 -1.13 45.50 21.88
CA VAL A 677 -1.93 46.56 22.52
C VAL A 677 -1.55 47.93 21.99
N GLU A 678 -0.27 48.14 21.68
CA GLU A 678 0.22 49.41 21.17
C GLU A 678 -0.25 49.65 19.74
N ILE A 679 -0.32 48.60 18.92
CA ILE A 679 -0.76 48.66 17.52
C ILE A 679 -2.30 48.68 17.37
N ASP A 680 -3.03 47.77 18.02
CA ASP A 680 -4.52 47.71 17.94
C ASP A 680 -5.16 48.85 18.75
N GLY A 681 -4.43 49.34 19.75
CA GLY A 681 -4.80 50.44 20.62
C GLY A 681 -5.64 50.01 21.81
N TYR A 682 -5.54 50.78 22.90
CA TYR A 682 -6.27 50.51 24.15
C TYR A 682 -7.41 51.52 24.37
N GLU A 683 -8.55 51.01 24.86
CA GLU A 683 -9.71 51.84 25.22
C GLU A 683 -9.69 52.16 26.73
N PHE A 684 -9.22 53.36 27.09
CA PHE A 684 -9.30 53.82 28.50
C PHE A 684 -10.66 54.46 28.83
N GLU A 685 -11.36 55.03 27.84
CA GLU A 685 -12.73 55.54 27.96
C GLU A 685 -13.58 55.21 26.73
N PRO A 686 -14.92 55.04 26.89
CA PRO A 686 -15.83 54.72 25.79
C PRO A 686 -15.66 55.62 24.56
N GLY A 687 -15.03 55.10 23.50
CA GLY A 687 -14.81 55.80 22.23
C GLY A 687 -13.51 56.60 22.08
N HIS A 688 -12.52 56.43 22.96
CA HIS A 688 -11.15 56.94 22.77
C HIS A 688 -10.16 55.77 22.83
N TYR A 689 -9.46 55.57 21.71
CA TYR A 689 -8.45 54.54 21.52
C TYR A 689 -7.13 55.25 21.22
N PHE A 690 -6.09 54.96 22.00
CA PHE A 690 -4.74 55.46 21.75
C PHE A 690 -3.84 54.29 21.35
N THR A 691 -2.89 54.59 20.49
CA THR A 691 -1.79 53.70 20.04
C THR A 691 -0.47 54.32 20.46
N SER A 692 0.58 53.53 20.64
CA SER A 692 1.96 53.97 20.85
C SER A 692 2.86 53.38 19.76
N ASP A 693 4.13 53.79 19.73
CA ASP A 693 5.18 53.22 18.88
C ASP A 693 5.86 52.07 19.65
N PRO A 694 5.58 50.79 19.33
CA PRO A 694 6.04 49.63 20.10
C PRO A 694 7.56 49.41 20.09
N THR A 695 8.30 50.28 19.40
CA THR A 695 9.76 50.26 19.35
C THR A 695 10.39 51.30 20.27
N LYS A 696 9.58 52.03 21.05
CA LYS A 696 10.01 53.15 21.89
C LYS A 696 9.24 53.19 23.21
N LEU A 697 10.00 52.97 24.28
CA LEU A 697 9.57 53.16 25.68
C LEU A 697 8.75 54.45 25.96
N ASP A 698 8.97 55.50 25.18
CA ASP A 698 8.37 56.84 25.33
C ASP A 698 8.14 57.38 23.91
N THR A 699 6.90 57.27 23.44
CA THR A 699 6.53 57.49 22.03
C THR A 699 6.71 58.94 21.61
N ASP A 700 6.36 59.88 22.48
CA ASP A 700 6.36 61.32 22.20
C ASP A 700 7.57 62.08 22.77
N GLU A 701 8.42 61.39 23.53
CA GLU A 701 9.66 61.86 24.16
C GLU A 701 9.45 62.92 25.27
N ASP A 702 8.31 62.87 26.00
CA ASP A 702 8.00 63.79 27.11
C ASP A 702 8.59 63.37 28.47
N THR A 703 9.20 62.17 28.56
CA THR A 703 9.78 61.50 29.74
C THR A 703 8.85 60.69 30.64
N LEU A 704 7.57 60.57 30.29
CA LEU A 704 6.66 59.54 30.78
C LEU A 704 6.76 58.34 29.81
N ASP A 705 6.76 57.11 30.33
CA ASP A 705 6.72 55.94 29.44
C ASP A 705 5.26 55.63 29.07
N ASP A 706 5.06 55.04 27.89
CA ASP A 706 3.71 54.85 27.35
C ASP A 706 2.85 54.04 28.34
N TYR A 707 3.41 53.00 28.96
CA TYR A 707 2.78 52.27 30.06
C TYR A 707 2.24 53.15 31.19
N ASP A 708 3.00 54.11 31.72
CA ASP A 708 2.55 55.01 32.79
C ASP A 708 1.42 55.94 32.31
N GLU A 709 1.39 56.31 31.03
CA GLU A 709 0.34 57.13 30.42
C GLU A 709 -0.97 56.35 30.25
N VAL A 710 -0.84 55.14 29.72
CA VAL A 710 -1.91 54.17 29.46
C VAL A 710 -2.55 53.67 30.73
N THR A 711 -1.73 53.19 31.67
CA THR A 711 -2.20 52.61 32.93
C THR A 711 -2.47 53.66 33.99
N GLY A 712 -1.96 54.86 33.77
CA GLY A 712 -2.16 56.04 34.58
C GLY A 712 -1.31 56.05 35.85
N TYR A 713 -0.70 57.19 36.13
CA TYR A 713 0.03 57.40 37.36
C TYR A 713 -0.88 57.89 38.49
N VAL A 714 -0.50 57.57 39.73
CA VAL A 714 -1.23 58.00 40.92
C VAL A 714 -0.52 59.19 41.56
N ASN A 715 -1.22 60.32 41.62
CA ASN A 715 -0.71 61.53 42.26
C ASN A 715 -0.53 61.34 43.79
N SER A 716 0.07 62.32 44.46
CA SER A 716 0.35 62.25 45.90
C SER A 716 -0.91 62.14 46.80
N GLU A 717 -2.09 62.37 46.24
CA GLU A 717 -3.40 62.38 46.90
C GLU A 717 -4.22 61.11 46.64
N GLY A 718 -3.76 60.25 45.72
CA GLY A 718 -4.41 59.00 45.37
C GLY A 718 -5.36 59.09 44.17
N ASN A 719 -5.36 60.20 43.43
CA ASN A 719 -6.06 60.31 42.15
C ASN A 719 -5.22 59.69 41.05
N GLN A 720 -5.87 59.01 40.10
CA GLN A 720 -5.22 58.37 38.96
C GLN A 720 -5.46 59.24 37.72
N TYR A 721 -4.38 59.64 37.06
CA TYR A 721 -4.39 60.47 35.85
C TYR A 721 -3.82 59.69 34.67
N TYR A 722 -4.22 60.08 33.47
CA TYR A 722 -3.85 59.44 32.20
C TYR A 722 -3.53 60.54 31.19
N SER A 723 -2.65 60.24 30.24
CA SER A 723 -2.26 61.09 29.11
C SER A 723 -2.37 60.32 27.78
N ASP A 724 -2.24 61.02 26.66
CA ASP A 724 -2.16 60.48 25.31
C ASP A 724 -0.68 60.30 24.92
N PRO A 725 -0.17 59.06 24.77
CA PRO A 725 1.24 58.78 24.53
C PRO A 725 1.78 59.29 23.18
N GLN A 726 0.92 59.83 22.31
CA GLN A 726 1.34 60.48 21.07
C GLN A 726 1.52 61.98 21.20
N GLN A 727 1.28 62.56 22.38
CA GLN A 727 1.19 64.01 22.58
C GLN A 727 1.91 64.46 23.85
N ILE A 728 3.08 65.08 23.66
CA ILE A 728 3.88 65.73 24.73
C ILE A 728 3.04 66.62 25.66
N ASN A 729 1.93 67.16 25.15
CA ASN A 729 0.95 67.89 25.93
C ASN A 729 -0.46 67.47 25.50
N SER A 730 -1.13 66.70 26.35
CA SER A 730 -2.43 66.07 26.10
C SER A 730 -3.61 67.04 26.09
N ASP A 731 -3.59 68.12 26.87
CA ASP A 731 -4.68 69.11 26.96
C ASP A 731 -4.44 70.44 26.23
N SER A 732 -3.27 70.55 25.63
CA SER A 732 -2.73 71.70 24.91
C SER A 732 -2.56 72.98 25.75
N ASP A 733 -2.21 72.89 27.03
CA ASP A 733 -1.70 74.01 27.84
C ASP A 733 -0.18 74.30 27.58
N SER A 734 0.59 74.77 28.58
CA SER A 734 2.06 74.92 28.44
C SER A 734 2.88 74.00 29.35
N LEU A 735 2.26 73.10 30.10
CA LEU A 735 2.91 72.02 30.83
C LEU A 735 2.99 70.78 29.92
N ASP A 736 4.00 69.94 30.07
CA ASP A 736 3.98 68.60 29.45
C ASP A 736 3.42 67.59 30.46
N ASP A 737 2.98 66.43 29.99
CA ASP A 737 2.25 65.47 30.82
C ASP A 737 3.13 64.98 32.00
N SER A 738 4.44 64.85 31.76
CA SER A 738 5.44 64.59 32.80
C SER A 738 5.58 65.73 33.84
N GLN A 739 5.48 67.01 33.44
CA GLN A 739 5.41 68.17 34.35
C GLN A 739 4.10 68.20 35.12
N GLU A 740 2.99 67.81 34.51
CA GLU A 740 1.69 67.75 35.16
C GLU A 740 1.64 66.68 36.24
N ARG A 741 2.24 65.52 35.98
CA ARG A 741 2.52 64.50 37.01
C ARG A 741 3.26 65.09 38.20
N ASP A 742 4.31 65.87 37.95
CA ASP A 742 5.13 66.48 38.99
C ASP A 742 4.36 67.57 39.79
N ASN A 743 3.41 68.25 39.15
CA ASN A 743 2.55 69.27 39.77
C ASN A 743 1.23 68.72 40.36
N ASN A 744 0.90 67.44 40.11
CA ASN A 744 -0.35 66.76 40.48
C ASN A 744 -1.61 67.26 39.74
N THR A 745 -1.46 67.84 38.56
CA THR A 745 -2.56 68.25 37.66
C THR A 745 -3.04 67.08 36.79
N ASP A 746 -4.21 67.23 36.15
CA ASP A 746 -4.83 66.24 35.25
C ASP A 746 -4.44 66.55 33.79
N PRO A 747 -3.58 65.74 33.13
CA PRO A 747 -3.04 66.04 31.80
C PRO A 747 -4.02 66.21 30.66
N ARG A 748 -5.30 65.96 30.91
CA ARG A 748 -6.37 66.09 29.91
C ARG A 748 -7.29 67.27 30.22
N ASN A 749 -6.92 68.11 31.17
CA ASN A 749 -7.74 69.21 31.65
C ASN A 749 -6.88 70.43 32.01
N PRO A 750 -6.90 71.49 31.18
CA PRO A 750 -5.96 72.62 31.30
C PRO A 750 -6.28 73.57 32.47
N ASP A 751 -7.19 73.17 33.35
CA ASP A 751 -7.69 73.89 34.55
C ASP A 751 -8.20 72.80 35.51
N THR A 752 -7.27 72.18 36.25
CA THR A 752 -7.52 70.94 37.01
C THR A 752 -8.57 71.13 38.09
N ASP A 753 -8.61 72.28 38.75
CA ASP A 753 -9.54 72.54 39.84
C ASP A 753 -10.83 73.30 39.43
N GLY A 754 -10.86 73.81 38.20
CA GLY A 754 -12.03 74.41 37.56
C GLY A 754 -12.36 75.81 38.06
N ASP A 755 -11.37 76.57 38.52
CA ASP A 755 -11.55 77.92 39.03
C ASP A 755 -11.44 79.03 37.97
N GLY A 756 -10.97 78.68 36.77
CA GLY A 756 -10.83 79.56 35.62
C GLY A 756 -9.40 80.03 35.35
N LEU A 757 -8.44 79.71 36.20
CA LEU A 757 -7.01 79.81 35.90
C LEU A 757 -6.52 78.51 35.25
N ARG A 758 -5.50 78.59 34.41
CA ARG A 758 -4.89 77.41 33.80
C ARG A 758 -3.75 76.87 34.64
N ASP A 759 -3.55 75.57 34.61
CA ASP A 759 -2.53 74.89 35.40
C ASP A 759 -1.11 75.46 35.12
N ASP A 760 -0.78 75.72 33.85
CA ASP A 760 0.48 76.35 33.44
C ASP A 760 0.68 77.77 34.00
N ASP A 761 -0.36 78.59 33.95
CA ASP A 761 -0.38 79.94 34.50
C ASP A 761 -0.19 79.91 36.02
N GLU A 762 -0.87 79.00 36.72
CA GLU A 762 -0.77 78.87 38.17
C GLU A 762 0.61 78.38 38.63
N VAL A 763 1.17 77.38 37.96
CA VAL A 763 2.53 76.88 38.24
C VAL A 763 3.57 77.98 37.98
N SER A 764 3.41 78.77 36.90
CA SER A 764 4.35 79.83 36.56
C SER A 764 4.28 81.05 37.51
N HIS A 765 3.10 81.33 38.08
CA HIS A 765 2.86 82.43 39.03
C HIS A 765 2.97 82.00 40.50
N GLY A 766 3.03 80.70 40.77
CA GLY A 766 3.27 80.12 42.11
C GLY A 766 2.02 80.01 42.99
N SER A 767 0.82 80.01 42.39
CA SER A 767 -0.42 79.54 43.04
C SER A 767 -0.48 78.00 42.99
N ASN A 768 -1.62 77.39 43.32
CA ASN A 768 -1.71 75.94 43.48
C ASN A 768 -2.80 75.33 42.58
N PRO A 769 -2.42 74.65 41.48
CA PRO A 769 -3.32 74.27 40.39
C PRO A 769 -4.32 73.14 40.71
N VAL A 770 -4.36 72.69 41.97
CA VAL A 770 -5.27 71.63 42.42
C VAL A 770 -6.19 72.11 43.54
N ILE A 771 -6.17 73.41 43.85
CA ILE A 771 -6.98 74.02 44.91
C ILE A 771 -7.58 75.32 44.41
N VAL A 772 -8.89 75.25 44.13
CA VAL A 772 -9.73 76.41 43.77
C VAL A 772 -9.35 77.65 44.57
N ASP A 773 -8.82 78.64 43.84
CA ASP A 773 -8.42 79.93 44.38
C ASP A 773 -9.62 80.87 44.58
N ASP A 774 -9.38 81.98 45.28
CA ASP A 774 -10.37 83.06 45.40
C ASP A 774 -10.38 83.80 44.05
N PRO A 775 -11.50 83.84 43.30
CA PRO A 775 -11.52 84.39 41.95
C PRO A 775 -11.20 85.88 41.86
N ASP A 776 -11.14 86.60 42.98
CA ASP A 776 -10.82 88.03 43.05
C ASP A 776 -10.01 88.27 44.35
N TYR A 777 -8.71 88.01 44.27
CA TYR A 777 -7.79 87.93 45.41
C TYR A 777 -7.73 89.24 46.22
N ASP A 778 -7.92 90.40 45.60
CA ASP A 778 -7.88 91.72 46.25
C ASP A 778 -9.25 92.40 46.40
N SER A 779 -10.30 91.79 45.85
CA SER A 779 -11.71 92.16 45.98
C SER A 779 -12.08 93.49 45.31
N ASP A 780 -11.43 93.83 44.20
CA ASP A 780 -11.61 95.08 43.47
C ASP A 780 -12.75 95.01 42.42
N GLY A 781 -13.19 93.79 42.09
CA GLY A 781 -14.26 93.50 41.14
C GLY A 781 -13.82 93.18 39.71
N LEU A 782 -12.51 93.02 39.46
CA LEU A 782 -11.93 92.27 38.36
C LEU A 782 -11.56 90.88 38.89
N ASP A 783 -11.80 89.82 38.12
CA ASP A 783 -11.34 88.48 38.55
C ASP A 783 -9.87 88.28 38.17
N ASN A 784 -9.15 87.41 38.90
CA ASN A 784 -7.71 87.22 38.71
C ASN A 784 -7.35 86.87 37.25
N ALA A 785 -8.24 86.17 36.54
CA ALA A 785 -8.05 85.79 35.14
C ALA A 785 -8.15 87.01 34.20
N ASP A 786 -9.16 87.86 34.39
CA ASP A 786 -9.28 89.13 33.68
C ASP A 786 -8.14 90.09 34.07
N GLU A 787 -7.63 90.04 35.30
CA GLU A 787 -6.48 90.84 35.73
C GLU A 787 -5.20 90.46 34.97
N TYR A 788 -4.92 89.15 34.81
CA TYR A 788 -3.82 88.70 33.96
C TYR A 788 -4.00 89.12 32.50
N ALA A 789 -5.24 89.09 31.98
CA ALA A 789 -5.55 89.46 30.59
C ALA A 789 -5.38 90.97 30.33
N GLU A 790 -5.75 91.80 31.30
CA GLU A 790 -5.63 93.27 31.24
C GLU A 790 -4.25 93.77 31.69
N GLY A 791 -3.39 92.87 32.19
CA GLY A 791 -2.01 93.17 32.60
C GLY A 791 -1.90 93.87 33.95
N THR A 792 -2.93 93.75 34.78
CA THR A 792 -3.00 94.26 36.15
C THR A 792 -2.41 93.24 37.13
N ASN A 793 -2.32 93.60 38.41
CA ASN A 793 -1.74 92.74 39.45
C ASN A 793 -2.84 92.18 40.35
N PRO A 794 -3.06 90.84 40.33
CA PRO A 794 -4.12 90.18 41.12
C PRO A 794 -4.10 90.37 42.64
N TYR A 795 -3.10 91.03 43.19
CA TYR A 795 -2.98 91.27 44.63
C TYR A 795 -3.02 92.76 44.98
N ILE A 796 -3.33 93.64 44.02
CA ILE A 796 -3.32 95.09 44.15
C ILE A 796 -4.56 95.66 43.47
N ASP A 797 -5.50 96.13 44.29
CA ASP A 797 -6.82 96.63 43.89
C ASP A 797 -6.82 97.89 42.98
N ASP A 798 -5.65 98.39 42.61
CA ASP A 798 -5.38 99.64 41.88
C ASP A 798 -3.91 99.57 41.39
N THR A 799 -3.70 98.93 40.24
CA THR A 799 -2.38 98.53 39.73
C THR A 799 -1.49 99.74 39.44
N ASP A 800 -2.06 100.77 38.82
CA ASP A 800 -1.33 101.97 38.42
C ASP A 800 -1.24 103.03 39.53
N THR A 801 -2.00 102.85 40.60
CA THR A 801 -2.06 103.68 41.82
C THR A 801 -2.63 105.09 41.60
N ASP A 802 -3.52 105.25 40.63
CA ASP A 802 -4.19 106.51 40.32
C ASP A 802 -5.43 106.79 41.21
N GLY A 803 -5.98 105.73 41.83
CA GLY A 803 -7.10 105.77 42.76
C GLY A 803 -8.43 105.24 42.22
N LEU A 804 -8.52 104.86 40.95
CA LEU A 804 -9.55 103.93 40.46
C LEU A 804 -9.12 102.49 40.73
N LEU A 805 -10.10 101.59 40.87
CA LEU A 805 -9.81 100.18 41.02
C LEU A 805 -9.74 99.56 39.63
N ASP A 806 -8.88 98.58 39.40
CA ASP A 806 -8.68 97.95 38.08
C ASP A 806 -10.02 97.43 37.54
N GLY A 807 -10.81 96.76 38.39
CA GLY A 807 -12.16 96.31 38.06
C GLY A 807 -13.14 97.42 37.74
N ALA A 808 -12.99 98.61 38.32
CA ALA A 808 -13.80 99.78 37.98
C ALA A 808 -13.40 100.41 36.64
N GLU A 809 -12.15 100.28 36.22
CA GLU A 809 -11.65 100.82 34.95
C GLU A 809 -12.04 99.91 33.78
N VAL A 810 -11.93 98.59 33.96
CA VAL A 810 -12.30 97.59 32.95
C VAL A 810 -13.82 97.46 32.81
N HIS A 811 -14.55 97.23 33.92
CA HIS A 811 -16.01 97.06 33.89
C HIS A 811 -16.78 98.38 33.82
N GLY A 812 -16.08 99.49 34.06
CA GLY A 812 -16.60 100.84 33.96
C GLY A 812 -17.14 101.40 35.28
N TYR A 813 -16.65 102.59 35.64
CA TYR A 813 -17.07 103.32 36.82
C TYR A 813 -18.34 104.14 36.54
N GLU A 814 -19.43 103.88 37.28
CA GLU A 814 -20.67 104.64 37.14
C GLU A 814 -20.60 105.99 37.89
N TYR A 815 -20.16 107.05 37.21
CA TYR A 815 -20.11 108.40 37.79
C TYR A 815 -21.47 109.12 37.80
N LYS A 816 -22.42 108.70 36.95
CA LYS A 816 -23.83 109.16 36.91
C LYS A 816 -24.74 108.00 36.48
N PRO A 817 -26.02 107.96 36.93
CA PRO A 817 -26.96 106.91 36.55
C PRO A 817 -26.98 106.64 35.03
N GLY A 818 -26.49 105.46 34.63
CA GLY A 818 -26.41 104.99 33.24
C GLY A 818 -25.26 105.56 32.38
N ASN A 819 -24.24 106.18 32.98
CA ASN A 819 -23.01 106.61 32.30
C ASN A 819 -21.80 106.00 33.02
N PHE A 820 -21.03 105.21 32.29
CA PHE A 820 -19.84 104.52 32.76
C PHE A 820 -18.60 105.17 32.13
N PHE A 821 -17.52 105.23 32.90
CA PHE A 821 -16.20 105.66 32.45
C PHE A 821 -15.25 104.46 32.52
N THR A 822 -14.49 104.21 31.45
CA THR A 822 -13.52 103.12 31.35
C THR A 822 -12.18 103.71 30.93
N SER A 823 -11.10 103.25 31.55
CA SER A 823 -9.69 103.65 31.35
C SER A 823 -8.80 102.42 31.24
N ASP A 824 -7.53 102.61 30.89
CA ASP A 824 -6.49 101.57 30.89
C ASP A 824 -5.98 101.41 32.34
N PRO A 825 -6.25 100.27 33.01
CA PRO A 825 -5.94 100.09 34.43
C PRO A 825 -4.45 100.01 34.75
N THR A 826 -3.59 100.05 33.73
CA THR A 826 -2.13 99.99 33.89
C THR A 826 -1.44 101.35 33.74
N GLU A 827 -2.19 102.41 33.44
CA GLU A 827 -1.65 103.73 33.07
C GLU A 827 -2.41 104.88 33.74
N ILE A 828 -1.72 105.57 34.68
CA ILE A 828 -2.26 106.71 35.46
C ILE A 828 -2.95 107.80 34.60
N HIS A 829 -2.64 107.88 33.30
CA HIS A 829 -3.24 108.86 32.38
C HIS A 829 -3.57 108.23 31.01
N SER A 830 -4.70 107.53 30.90
CA SER A 830 -5.13 106.85 29.68
C SER A 830 -5.17 107.74 28.42
N ASP A 831 -5.61 108.99 28.56
CA ASP A 831 -5.74 109.93 27.44
C ASP A 831 -4.57 110.94 27.31
N SER A 832 -3.65 110.90 28.28
CA SER A 832 -2.46 111.76 28.39
C SER A 832 -2.75 113.28 28.39
N ASP A 833 -3.92 113.73 28.84
CA ASP A 833 -4.26 115.16 28.90
C ASP A 833 -3.69 115.91 30.12
N GLY A 834 -3.21 115.15 31.12
CA GLY A 834 -2.56 115.63 32.33
C GLY A 834 -3.41 115.61 33.59
N LEU A 835 -4.63 115.08 33.53
CA LEU A 835 -5.40 114.59 34.68
C LEU A 835 -5.21 113.07 34.80
N THR A 836 -5.30 112.54 36.02
CA THR A 836 -5.39 111.07 36.18
C THR A 836 -6.81 110.61 35.89
N ASP A 837 -6.99 109.36 35.51
CA ASP A 837 -8.31 108.79 35.18
C ASP A 837 -9.26 108.90 36.39
N TYR A 838 -8.77 108.71 37.61
CA TYR A 838 -9.50 109.02 38.84
C TYR A 838 -9.96 110.48 38.92
N GLU A 839 -9.09 111.46 38.63
CA GLU A 839 -9.42 112.89 38.68
C GLU A 839 -10.50 113.28 37.68
N GLU A 840 -10.55 112.62 36.52
CA GLU A 840 -11.60 112.82 35.51
C GLU A 840 -12.97 112.38 36.02
N VAL A 841 -13.01 111.29 36.76
CA VAL A 841 -14.25 110.69 37.28
C VAL A 841 -14.83 111.46 38.48
N ILE A 842 -13.99 111.87 39.44
CA ILE A 842 -14.47 112.58 40.64
C ILE A 842 -14.73 114.07 40.43
N GLY A 843 -14.29 114.61 39.29
CA GLY A 843 -14.46 116.00 38.89
C GLY A 843 -13.48 116.94 39.62
N TYR A 844 -12.50 117.46 38.88
CA TYR A 844 -11.52 118.41 39.38
C TYR A 844 -12.04 119.86 39.40
N ASP A 845 -12.21 120.47 40.58
CA ASP A 845 -12.55 121.90 40.72
C ASP A 845 -11.28 122.77 40.61
N ASN A 846 -10.90 123.12 39.39
CA ASN A 846 -9.86 124.12 39.21
C ASN A 846 -10.40 125.51 39.64
N SER A 847 -9.55 126.31 40.28
CA SER A 847 -9.88 127.64 40.82
C SER A 847 -10.38 128.71 39.83
N LEU A 848 -10.76 128.34 38.60
CA LEU A 848 -11.35 129.19 37.56
C LEU A 848 -12.81 128.85 37.22
N GLY A 849 -13.42 127.81 37.83
CA GLY A 849 -14.88 127.68 37.90
C GLY A 849 -15.59 127.24 36.62
N ASP A 850 -14.99 126.34 35.84
CA ASP A 850 -15.69 125.57 34.81
C ASP A 850 -15.70 124.09 35.24
N HIS A 851 -16.89 123.49 35.41
CA HIS A 851 -17.08 122.06 35.69
C HIS A 851 -17.19 121.29 34.36
N TYR A 852 -16.49 120.16 34.24
CA TYR A 852 -16.83 119.11 33.28
C TYR A 852 -17.16 117.82 34.05
#